data_AF-A0A1Y1X8H8-F1
#
_entry.id   AF-A0A1Y1X8H8-F1
#
_cell.length_a   1.000
_cell.length_b   1.000
_cell.length_c   1.000
_cell.angle_alpha   90.00
_cell.angle_beta   90.00
_cell.angle_gamma   90.00
#
_symmetry.space_group_name_H-M   'P 1'
#
loop_
_entity.id
_entity.type
_entity.pdbx_description
1 polymer ?
#
loop_
_entity_poly.entity_id
_entity_poly.type
_entity_poly.pdbx_seq_one_letter_code
_entity_poly.pdbx_strand_id
1 'polypeptide(L)'
;SNYIESLEFLFKSKSKTKYDLIIHDIVNTRELSKYFENLDSYLSKSHIERYINSLTEKTYLINGKTVALPIYLENSMLYSNKALLDEYNCSIPETWDELLNTTYYILNEVKKKDNEITGFAIDLTDSEGGFASYYEYIYSFREKVENPFPGIRDTEVEIAMETLKKIKDKLDDGGMQSNISGLMNCLNNSNCLFVKTWNNVEHNEDYVLSFLPGKKKGISGSCIGGYNIGMNKYISEDIKEKAATVIEYITSIEFQEDIVMNYGYQSASKDILDNESVCQNFKQCQNFKNSQLIMRPIDATEDYLQYSQKYRINLFNYLFENEDLKQCLQNIEYLTRIFYEERTSMSNKILTLIIGVTDLFMITTYCLSFTKRQRHKFRLLNGYYWFLYMFGLMLIMSFGFTGMGQLNNFKCRIRPFTLSVGYTLSNTLLLIRLIINFPQSGRSFVRFCEKHFLLSLVLSILIDITLNLLLFIDPYKVTVETDGVMLYNSCTLSSGMGHILLGFIFLYKILIGLAMIILVFVEWNIKEFKHDIRYITSTIFISVIAYILYAATNFIEIKGYKAQFIVPALVSYLYAISNYMLYFVARFFTKYSNNNDDTTIINIKNARYGAVSPKITNNTPISLEKHSSNTSINQCNGVVVVGPTQRRMSLMDHLVSLHNYGDEIKKTSDLNKHSNPSSMVNINVNVSGKKLSRSSLNNSSMNSSTDEVVISHRRLSQIGVIPENKIPKIISSSTEKISEDSFNEVSYPPRNRTRSVDNTNYTRNHRINSLSNNNGNNKKTLDTIKSCENLHSSRFSNNRIDSNVNVRSSTNLYPIKDNMPSQIISVYSDDNSQKMGSNNFLSINESVNMNHNSMETVSRISKKDKINASNNRLGIRHDKTFLSVNPSVFSAATTSFQSAKGDNESYMEDP
;
A
#
# COMPACT_ATOMS: atom_id res chain seq x y z
N SER A 1 10.72 15.08 23.32
CA SER A 1 9.81 14.06 22.76
C SER A 1 8.41 14.59 22.82
N ASN A 2 7.58 14.20 21.87
CA ASN A 2 6.15 14.41 21.92
C ASN A 2 5.53 13.52 23.03
N TYR A 3 4.42 13.97 23.61
CA TYR A 3 3.61 13.18 24.54
C TYR A 3 3.17 11.85 23.88
N ILE A 4 2.77 11.90 22.62
CA ILE A 4 2.30 10.73 21.85
C ILE A 4 3.41 9.71 21.58
N GLU A 5 4.60 10.16 21.16
CA GLU A 5 5.79 9.29 21.06
C GLU A 5 6.09 8.56 22.38
N SER A 6 5.91 9.27 23.50
CA SER A 6 6.19 8.76 24.84
C SER A 6 5.16 7.70 25.27
N LEU A 7 3.89 7.87 24.92
CA LEU A 7 2.84 6.85 25.06
C LEU A 7 3.08 5.65 24.14
N GLU A 8 3.33 5.88 22.85
CA GLU A 8 3.65 4.83 21.87
C GLU A 8 4.82 3.97 22.34
N PHE A 9 5.92 4.58 22.79
CA PHE A 9 7.07 3.88 23.35
C PHE A 9 6.66 3.05 24.57
N LEU A 10 5.87 3.61 25.49
CA LEU A 10 5.40 2.91 26.68
C LEU A 10 4.56 1.68 26.33
N PHE A 11 3.59 1.81 25.42
CA PHE A 11 2.74 0.70 24.96
C PHE A 11 3.50 -0.37 24.18
N LYS A 12 4.58 0.00 23.47
CA LYS A 12 5.50 -0.91 22.77
C LYS A 12 6.52 -1.57 23.72
N SER A 13 6.67 -1.08 24.95
CA SER A 13 7.63 -1.56 25.95
C SER A 13 7.06 -2.63 26.90
N LYS A 14 7.93 -3.16 27.79
CA LYS A 14 7.49 -3.99 28.93
C LYS A 14 6.64 -3.23 29.95
N SER A 15 6.69 -1.89 29.95
CA SER A 15 5.96 -1.01 30.88
C SER A 15 4.56 -0.63 30.39
N LYS A 16 4.01 -1.35 29.40
CA LYS A 16 2.69 -1.08 28.80
C LYS A 16 1.49 -1.08 29.76
N THR A 17 1.66 -1.54 31.00
CA THR A 17 0.64 -1.57 32.07
C THR A 17 0.98 -0.61 33.22
N LYS A 18 1.81 0.42 32.99
CA LYS A 18 2.22 1.40 34.01
C LYS A 18 1.12 2.43 34.34
N TYR A 19 0.19 2.65 33.41
CA TYR A 19 -0.89 3.63 33.51
C TYR A 19 -2.19 2.96 33.07
N ASP A 20 -3.21 2.98 33.92
CA ASP A 20 -4.49 2.31 33.69
C ASP A 20 -5.45 3.17 32.86
N LEU A 21 -5.37 4.49 33.07
CA LEU A 21 -6.12 5.53 32.38
C LEU A 21 -5.14 6.48 31.68
N ILE A 22 -5.51 6.94 30.49
CA ILE A 22 -4.75 7.90 29.68
C ILE A 22 -5.65 9.10 29.37
N ILE A 23 -5.13 10.30 29.54
CA ILE A 23 -5.81 11.56 29.22
C ILE A 23 -5.07 12.24 28.07
N HIS A 24 -5.74 12.54 26.96
CA HIS A 24 -5.13 13.04 25.72
C HIS A 24 -6.00 14.07 25.00
N ASP A 25 -5.39 15.03 24.29
CA ASP A 25 -6.12 15.96 23.39
C ASP A 25 -6.88 15.12 22.34
N ILE A 26 -8.15 15.48 22.14
CA ILE A 26 -9.12 14.89 21.21
C ILE A 26 -8.56 14.49 19.84
N VAL A 27 -7.57 15.22 19.28
CA VAL A 27 -7.00 14.89 17.95
C VAL A 27 -6.24 13.58 17.92
N ASN A 28 -5.73 13.16 19.09
CA ASN A 28 -4.86 11.99 19.20
C ASN A 28 -5.63 10.68 19.40
N THR A 29 -6.94 10.73 19.67
CA THR A 29 -7.72 9.51 19.95
C THR A 29 -7.65 8.52 18.79
N ARG A 30 -7.67 8.98 17.53
CA ARG A 30 -7.59 8.07 16.38
C ARG A 30 -6.28 7.27 16.38
N GLU A 31 -5.16 7.93 16.64
CA GLU A 31 -3.85 7.27 16.70
C GLU A 31 -3.71 6.36 17.92
N LEU A 32 -4.19 6.82 19.09
CA LEU A 32 -4.09 6.08 20.36
C LEU A 32 -5.14 4.96 20.50
N SER A 33 -6.23 4.99 19.73
CA SER A 33 -7.33 4.00 19.77
C SER A 33 -6.86 2.54 19.69
N LYS A 34 -5.75 2.28 18.97
CA LYS A 34 -5.09 0.97 18.87
C LYS A 34 -4.57 0.44 20.22
N TYR A 35 -4.52 1.25 21.27
CA TYR A 35 -4.07 0.93 22.63
C TYR A 35 -5.19 0.99 23.69
N PHE A 36 -6.35 1.55 23.36
CA PHE A 36 -7.47 1.64 24.29
C PHE A 36 -8.38 0.42 24.24
N GLU A 37 -9.10 0.20 25.35
CA GLU A 37 -10.13 -0.82 25.50
C GLU A 37 -11.49 -0.31 25.02
N ASN A 38 -12.42 -1.21 24.72
CA ASN A 38 -13.78 -0.79 24.38
C ASN A 38 -14.61 -0.48 25.64
N LEU A 39 -14.97 0.79 25.85
CA LEU A 39 -15.76 1.23 26.99
C LEU A 39 -17.22 0.75 26.94
N ASP A 40 -17.75 0.41 25.76
CA ASP A 40 -19.12 -0.15 25.62
C ASP A 40 -19.32 -1.47 26.41
N SER A 41 -18.23 -2.13 26.80
CA SER A 41 -18.23 -3.38 27.58
C SER A 41 -18.31 -3.15 29.10
N TYR A 42 -18.04 -1.93 29.58
CA TYR A 42 -17.88 -1.62 31.01
C TYR A 42 -18.77 -0.46 31.50
N LEU A 43 -19.19 0.45 30.62
CA LEU A 43 -20.07 1.58 30.94
C LEU A 43 -21.49 1.33 30.45
N SER A 44 -22.50 1.87 31.15
CA SER A 44 -23.89 1.74 30.71
C SER A 44 -24.15 2.53 29.42
N LYS A 45 -24.98 1.97 28.51
CA LYS A 45 -25.35 2.66 27.25
C LYS A 45 -25.97 4.04 27.51
N SER A 46 -26.85 4.11 28.50
CA SER A 46 -27.46 5.35 29.00
C SER A 46 -26.46 6.41 29.46
N HIS A 47 -25.25 6.03 29.85
CA HIS A 47 -24.18 6.95 30.21
C HIS A 47 -23.43 7.45 28.95
N ILE A 48 -23.04 6.53 28.06
CA ILE A 48 -22.39 6.87 26.78
C ILE A 48 -23.31 7.74 25.90
N GLU A 49 -24.61 7.47 25.89
CA GLU A 49 -25.62 8.19 25.11
C GLU A 49 -25.74 9.69 25.48
N ARG A 50 -25.22 10.14 26.62
CA ARG A 50 -25.14 11.57 27.01
C ARG A 50 -24.11 12.36 26.22
N TYR A 51 -23.07 11.68 25.75
CA TYR A 51 -21.94 12.25 25.03
C TYR A 51 -22.10 12.18 23.50
N ILE A 52 -23.15 11.52 23.00
CA ILE A 52 -23.42 11.41 21.56
C ILE A 52 -23.72 12.79 20.97
N ASN A 53 -22.74 13.31 20.24
CA ASN A 53 -22.80 14.59 19.54
C ASN A 53 -22.07 14.45 18.19
N SER A 54 -22.78 14.69 17.08
CA SER A 54 -22.28 14.47 15.72
C SER A 54 -21.06 15.33 15.32
N LEU A 55 -20.76 16.39 16.07
CA LEU A 55 -19.59 17.24 15.85
C LEU A 55 -18.33 16.72 16.58
N THR A 56 -18.50 15.98 17.68
CA THR A 56 -17.39 15.42 18.48
C THR A 56 -17.27 13.89 18.40
N GLU A 57 -18.23 13.18 17.81
CA GLU A 57 -18.27 11.71 17.69
C GLU A 57 -16.93 11.09 17.28
N LYS A 58 -16.27 11.65 16.26
CA LYS A 58 -14.96 11.19 15.75
C LYS A 58 -13.81 11.26 16.77
N THR A 59 -13.94 12.02 17.86
CA THR A 59 -12.89 12.16 18.88
C THR A 59 -12.93 11.04 19.91
N TYR A 60 -14.01 10.24 20.01
CA TYR A 60 -14.15 9.19 21.02
C TYR A 60 -14.74 7.88 20.50
N LEU A 61 -15.50 7.90 19.39
CA LEU A 61 -16.03 6.72 18.71
C LEU A 61 -15.15 6.37 17.50
N ILE A 62 -14.45 5.23 17.56
CA ILE A 62 -13.56 4.77 16.48
C ILE A 62 -13.99 3.39 16.00
N ASN A 63 -14.29 3.26 14.70
CA ASN A 63 -14.77 2.00 14.08
C ASN A 63 -16.02 1.40 14.77
N GLY A 64 -16.93 2.25 15.26
CA GLY A 64 -18.15 1.82 15.96
C GLY A 64 -17.91 1.28 17.38
N LYS A 65 -16.85 1.76 18.04
CA LYS A 65 -16.47 1.42 19.42
C LYS A 65 -16.16 2.68 20.21
N THR A 66 -16.66 2.78 21.44
CA THR A 66 -16.32 3.88 22.35
C THR A 66 -14.95 3.61 22.98
N VAL A 67 -13.90 4.23 22.44
CA VAL A 67 -12.51 3.99 22.87
C VAL A 67 -12.01 5.00 23.92
N ALA A 68 -12.78 6.05 24.15
CA ALA A 68 -12.56 7.08 25.17
C ALA A 68 -13.91 7.74 25.50
N LEU A 69 -13.95 8.64 26.49
CA LEU A 69 -15.01 9.64 26.64
C LEU A 69 -14.41 11.03 26.89
N PRO A 70 -15.07 12.14 26.51
CA PRO A 70 -14.59 13.48 26.81
C PRO A 70 -14.70 13.84 28.29
N ILE A 71 -13.62 14.40 28.85
CA ILE A 71 -13.60 15.00 30.19
C ILE A 71 -14.21 16.40 30.11
N TYR A 72 -13.78 17.19 29.13
CA TYR A 72 -14.32 18.50 28.80
C TYR A 72 -13.97 18.88 27.35
N LEU A 73 -14.67 19.86 26.82
CA LEU A 73 -14.36 20.55 25.57
C LEU A 73 -13.76 21.93 25.88
N GLU A 74 -12.98 22.41 24.93
CA GLU A 74 -12.49 23.79 24.87
C GLU A 74 -12.97 24.43 23.57
N ASN A 75 -13.13 25.74 23.57
CA ASN A 75 -13.37 26.54 22.37
C ASN A 75 -12.50 27.79 22.41
N SER A 76 -12.03 28.25 21.25
CA SER A 76 -11.27 29.51 21.14
C SER A 76 -12.19 30.72 21.29
N MET A 77 -11.73 31.71 22.04
CA MET A 77 -12.40 32.98 22.32
C MET A 77 -11.46 34.17 22.08
N LEU A 78 -12.04 35.35 21.84
CA LEU A 78 -11.33 36.63 21.84
C LEU A 78 -11.41 37.25 23.24
N TYR A 79 -10.27 37.33 23.91
CA TYR A 79 -10.10 38.10 25.13
C TYR A 79 -9.80 39.55 24.75
N SER A 80 -10.65 40.48 25.17
CA SER A 80 -10.51 41.91 24.87
C SER A 80 -10.24 42.69 26.16
N ASN A 81 -9.15 43.47 26.19
CA ASN A 81 -8.82 44.34 27.32
C ASN A 81 -9.85 45.48 27.40
N LYS A 82 -10.79 45.36 28.34
CA LYS A 82 -11.94 46.25 28.46
C LYS A 82 -11.54 47.62 29.00
N ALA A 83 -10.56 47.68 29.90
CA ALA A 83 -10.03 48.95 30.42
C ALA A 83 -9.43 49.82 29.30
N LEU A 84 -8.60 49.24 28.42
CA LEU A 84 -8.05 49.95 27.25
C LEU A 84 -9.15 50.33 26.25
N LEU A 85 -10.10 49.43 25.97
CA LEU A 85 -11.21 49.74 25.05
C LEU A 85 -12.06 50.92 25.57
N ASP A 86 -12.32 50.99 26.88
CA ASP A 86 -13.09 52.09 27.46
C ASP A 86 -12.30 53.41 27.58
N GLU A 87 -10.97 53.37 27.79
CA GLU A 87 -10.12 54.58 27.72
C GLU A 87 -10.23 55.28 26.35
N TYR A 88 -10.28 54.49 25.27
CA TYR A 88 -10.35 55.00 23.89
C TYR A 88 -11.77 54.99 23.30
N ASN A 89 -12.81 54.71 24.11
CA ASN A 89 -14.22 54.67 23.71
C ASN A 89 -14.50 53.75 22.49
N CYS A 90 -13.87 52.58 22.48
CA CYS A 90 -13.96 51.57 21.43
C CYS A 90 -14.84 50.38 21.86
N SER A 91 -15.53 49.76 20.90
CA SER A 91 -16.26 48.50 21.12
C SER A 91 -15.35 47.27 20.94
N ILE A 92 -15.75 46.15 21.55
CA ILE A 92 -15.24 44.82 21.19
C ILE A 92 -15.54 44.59 19.69
N PRO A 93 -14.58 44.10 18.88
CA PRO A 93 -14.78 43.92 17.45
C PRO A 93 -15.58 42.64 17.14
N GLU A 94 -16.54 42.74 16.21
CA GLU A 94 -17.27 41.56 15.68
C GLU A 94 -16.70 41.10 14.34
N THR A 95 -15.86 41.91 13.70
CA THR A 95 -15.26 41.61 12.39
C THR A 95 -13.75 41.83 12.37
N TRP A 96 -13.05 41.15 11.47
CA TRP A 96 -11.59 41.27 11.34
C TRP A 96 -11.14 42.68 10.93
N ASP A 97 -11.93 43.40 10.12
CA ASP A 97 -11.67 44.81 9.81
C ASP A 97 -11.94 45.74 11.01
N GLU A 98 -12.94 45.46 11.86
CA GLU A 98 -13.11 46.19 13.13
C GLU A 98 -11.95 45.94 14.08
N LEU A 99 -11.49 44.68 14.23
CA LEU A 99 -10.32 44.36 15.06
C LEU A 99 -9.08 45.11 14.55
N LEU A 100 -8.81 45.06 13.25
CA LEU A 100 -7.69 45.74 12.62
C LEU A 100 -7.74 47.26 12.83
N ASN A 101 -8.89 47.88 12.59
CA ASN A 101 -9.04 49.34 12.69
C ASN A 101 -8.96 49.82 14.14
N THR A 102 -9.63 49.14 15.09
CA THR A 102 -9.56 49.45 16.52
C THR A 102 -8.15 49.27 17.07
N THR A 103 -7.48 48.17 16.70
CA THR A 103 -6.08 47.92 17.10
C THR A 103 -5.15 49.00 16.55
N TYR A 104 -5.24 49.31 15.26
CA TYR A 104 -4.40 50.33 14.63
C TYR A 104 -4.64 51.73 15.20
N TYR A 105 -5.88 52.08 15.56
CA TYR A 105 -6.18 53.34 16.25
C TYR A 105 -5.54 53.38 17.64
N ILE A 106 -5.82 52.39 18.50
CA ILE A 106 -5.34 52.38 19.89
C ILE A 106 -3.80 52.32 19.95
N LEU A 107 -3.14 51.52 19.12
CA LEU A 107 -1.66 51.49 19.05
C LEU A 107 -1.07 52.87 18.72
N ASN A 108 -1.68 53.63 17.80
CA ASN A 108 -1.21 54.96 17.43
C ASN A 108 -1.47 56.01 18.55
N GLU A 109 -2.55 55.91 19.31
CA GLU A 109 -2.80 56.82 20.44
C GLU A 109 -1.95 56.48 21.67
N VAL A 110 -1.76 55.19 21.97
CA VAL A 110 -0.90 54.71 23.07
C VAL A 110 0.56 55.09 22.80
N LYS A 111 1.04 54.98 21.55
CA LYS A 111 2.40 55.38 21.17
C LYS A 111 2.68 56.88 21.30
N LYS A 112 1.67 57.76 21.26
CA LYS A 112 1.83 59.20 21.56
C LYS A 112 2.09 59.48 23.05
N LYS A 113 1.81 58.49 23.93
CA LYS A 113 2.04 58.56 25.39
C LYS A 113 3.38 57.92 25.81
N ASP A 114 4.24 57.56 24.84
CA ASP A 114 5.51 56.83 25.05
C ASP A 114 5.33 55.44 25.72
N ASN A 115 4.15 54.85 25.54
CA ASN A 115 3.81 53.49 25.97
C ASN A 115 3.81 52.53 24.76
N GLU A 116 4.14 51.26 24.99
CA GLU A 116 4.01 50.19 24.01
C GLU A 116 3.18 49.01 24.56
N ILE A 117 2.27 48.47 23.75
CA ILE A 117 1.40 47.32 24.05
C ILE A 117 1.30 46.41 22.83
N THR A 118 1.00 45.12 23.02
CA THR A 118 0.75 44.21 21.90
C THR A 118 -0.67 44.38 21.38
N GLY A 119 -0.82 44.75 20.11
CA GLY A 119 -2.14 45.02 19.52
C GLY A 119 -3.05 43.79 19.42
N PHE A 120 -2.52 42.69 18.88
CA PHE A 120 -3.22 41.41 18.79
C PHE A 120 -2.23 40.28 19.02
N ALA A 121 -2.52 39.44 20.02
CA ALA A 121 -1.71 38.30 20.40
C ALA A 121 -2.40 36.99 20.00
N ILE A 122 -1.73 36.18 19.19
CA ILE A 122 -2.25 34.92 18.64
C ILE A 122 -1.09 33.96 18.33
N ASP A 123 -1.31 32.66 18.51
CA ASP A 123 -0.41 31.63 17.98
C ASP A 123 -0.73 31.35 16.51
N LEU A 124 0.20 31.66 15.61
CA LEU A 124 0.20 31.27 14.19
C LEU A 124 1.48 30.49 13.81
N THR A 125 2.17 29.90 14.80
CA THR A 125 3.47 29.23 14.67
C THR A 125 3.33 27.75 14.25
N ASP A 126 4.45 27.00 14.18
CA ASP A 126 4.44 25.54 13.97
C ASP A 126 3.96 24.78 15.24
N SER A 127 2.67 24.96 15.57
CA SER A 127 1.99 24.35 16.72
C SER A 127 0.58 23.87 16.32
N GLU A 128 -0.01 22.92 17.07
CA GLU A 128 -1.42 22.55 16.88
C GLU A 128 -2.38 23.70 17.26
N GLY A 129 -1.96 24.62 18.13
CA GLY A 129 -2.66 25.88 18.40
C GLY A 129 -2.60 26.82 17.20
N GLY A 130 -1.44 26.90 16.52
CA GLY A 130 -1.28 27.57 15.23
C GLY A 130 -2.21 26.99 14.16
N PHE A 131 -2.27 25.66 14.02
CA PHE A 131 -3.24 25.01 13.12
C PHE A 131 -4.68 25.42 13.45
N ALA A 132 -5.08 25.36 14.72
CA ALA A 132 -6.42 25.75 15.15
C ALA A 132 -6.73 27.21 14.78
N SER A 133 -5.81 28.14 15.06
CA SER A 133 -5.93 29.56 14.70
C SER A 133 -6.11 29.80 13.20
N TYR A 134 -5.30 29.17 12.35
CA TYR A 134 -5.46 29.28 10.89
C TYR A 134 -6.82 28.73 10.43
N TYR A 135 -7.22 27.56 10.95
CA TYR A 135 -8.44 26.88 10.55
C TYR A 135 -9.70 27.64 11.00
N GLU A 136 -9.70 28.21 12.21
CA GLU A 136 -10.74 29.11 12.72
C GLU A 136 -10.87 30.38 11.89
N TYR A 137 -9.73 31.02 11.61
CA TYR A 137 -9.69 32.24 10.84
C TYR A 137 -10.28 32.01 9.45
N ILE A 138 -9.84 30.98 8.72
CA ILE A 138 -10.37 30.64 7.39
C ILE A 138 -11.87 30.25 7.48
N TYR A 139 -12.28 29.48 8.49
CA TYR A 139 -13.69 29.12 8.70
C TYR A 139 -14.60 30.35 8.91
N SER A 140 -14.08 31.43 9.52
CA SER A 140 -14.81 32.68 9.75
C SER A 140 -15.07 33.54 8.50
N PHE A 141 -14.54 33.14 7.33
CA PHE A 141 -14.76 33.83 6.03
C PHE A 141 -15.90 33.26 5.19
N ARG A 142 -16.55 32.19 5.65
CA ARG A 142 -17.73 31.59 4.99
C ARG A 142 -18.94 32.55 4.99
N GLU A 143 -19.79 32.42 3.97
CA GLU A 143 -20.90 33.35 3.76
C GLU A 143 -22.11 33.20 4.71
N LYS A 144 -22.27 32.06 5.40
CA LYS A 144 -23.36 31.82 6.36
C LYS A 144 -22.90 30.91 7.50
N VAL A 145 -23.57 30.97 8.65
CA VAL A 145 -23.20 30.18 9.84
C VAL A 145 -23.19 28.68 9.52
N GLU A 146 -24.17 28.23 8.74
CA GLU A 146 -24.42 26.83 8.36
C GLU A 146 -23.56 26.32 7.21
N ASN A 147 -22.76 27.18 6.56
CA ASN A 147 -21.82 26.72 5.55
C ASN A 147 -20.72 25.87 6.21
N PRO A 148 -20.21 24.82 5.53
CA PRO A 148 -19.05 24.06 6.00
C PRO A 148 -17.77 24.91 5.93
N PHE A 149 -16.64 24.31 6.31
CA PHE A 149 -15.32 24.85 5.95
C PHE A 149 -15.23 25.03 4.42
N PRO A 150 -14.81 26.21 3.92
CA PRO A 150 -14.66 26.44 2.48
C PRO A 150 -13.57 25.54 1.89
N GLY A 151 -13.69 25.17 0.61
CA GLY A 151 -12.62 24.47 -0.08
C GLY A 151 -11.34 25.31 -0.06
N ILE A 152 -10.17 24.67 0.13
CA ILE A 152 -8.88 25.38 0.29
C ILE A 152 -8.48 26.24 -0.94
N ARG A 153 -9.24 26.12 -2.04
CA ARG A 153 -9.06 26.87 -3.31
C ARG A 153 -10.26 27.74 -3.68
N ASP A 154 -11.20 27.90 -2.76
CA ASP A 154 -12.37 28.75 -2.94
C ASP A 154 -11.97 30.21 -2.68
N THR A 155 -12.67 31.15 -3.32
CA THR A 155 -12.39 32.59 -3.23
C THR A 155 -12.40 33.12 -1.80
N GLU A 156 -13.20 32.52 -0.93
CA GLU A 156 -13.30 32.84 0.49
C GLU A 156 -11.99 32.59 1.24
N VAL A 157 -11.19 31.58 0.82
CA VAL A 157 -9.89 31.27 1.42
C VAL A 157 -8.80 32.19 0.87
N GLU A 158 -8.84 32.51 -0.42
CA GLU A 158 -7.93 33.51 -1.01
C GLU A 158 -8.12 34.87 -0.33
N ILE A 159 -9.37 35.35 -0.21
CA ILE A 159 -9.72 36.59 0.50
C ILE A 159 -9.37 36.53 1.99
N ALA A 160 -9.55 35.37 2.65
CA ALA A 160 -9.14 35.20 4.05
C ALA A 160 -7.65 35.44 4.22
N MET A 161 -6.82 34.73 3.45
CA MET A 161 -5.36 34.80 3.59
C MET A 161 -4.80 36.17 3.19
N GLU A 162 -5.33 36.80 2.13
CA GLU A 162 -5.00 38.20 1.80
C GLU A 162 -5.37 39.17 2.93
N THR A 163 -6.52 38.97 3.59
CA THR A 163 -6.94 39.79 4.73
C THR A 163 -6.05 39.55 5.96
N LEU A 164 -5.64 38.30 6.22
CA LEU A 164 -4.74 37.96 7.32
C LEU A 164 -3.33 38.55 7.09
N LYS A 165 -2.86 38.54 5.85
CA LYS A 165 -1.62 39.22 5.43
C LYS A 165 -1.72 40.74 5.64
N LYS A 166 -2.81 41.38 5.20
CA LYS A 166 -3.13 42.79 5.44
C LYS A 166 -3.19 43.16 6.94
N ILE A 167 -3.63 42.25 7.81
CA ILE A 167 -3.58 42.44 9.26
C ILE A 167 -2.13 42.36 9.75
N LYS A 168 -1.42 41.30 9.37
CA LYS A 168 -0.02 41.03 9.75
C LYS A 168 0.97 42.11 9.27
N ASP A 169 0.71 42.75 8.13
CA ASP A 169 1.54 43.84 7.58
C ASP A 169 1.20 45.22 8.16
N LYS A 170 0.16 45.33 9.00
CA LYS A 170 -0.24 46.55 9.71
C LYS A 170 -0.08 46.49 11.23
N LEU A 171 -0.03 45.29 11.80
CA LEU A 171 0.21 45.03 13.22
C LEU A 171 1.65 44.54 13.43
N ASP A 172 1.98 44.12 14.65
CA ASP A 172 3.30 43.56 14.98
C ASP A 172 3.35 42.03 14.76
N ASP A 173 4.46 41.56 14.17
CA ASP A 173 4.71 40.14 13.91
C ASP A 173 4.94 39.34 15.21
N GLY A 174 5.53 39.94 16.24
CA GLY A 174 5.79 39.28 17.53
C GLY A 174 4.51 38.91 18.26
N GLY A 175 3.52 39.81 18.29
CA GLY A 175 2.17 39.52 18.77
C GLY A 175 1.53 38.34 18.03
N MET A 176 1.63 38.30 16.70
CA MET A 176 1.05 37.25 15.86
C MET A 176 1.85 35.94 15.80
N GLN A 177 3.00 35.86 16.50
CA GLN A 177 3.79 34.65 16.71
C GLN A 177 3.84 34.26 18.21
N SER A 178 2.84 34.68 18.99
CA SER A 178 2.78 34.41 20.43
C SER A 178 2.52 32.94 20.71
N ASN A 179 3.54 32.23 21.21
CA ASN A 179 3.35 30.91 21.81
C ASN A 179 2.49 30.99 23.09
N ILE A 180 2.08 29.83 23.63
CA ILE A 180 1.21 29.77 24.81
C ILE A 180 1.72 30.58 26.01
N SER A 181 3.04 30.62 26.26
CA SER A 181 3.61 31.42 27.35
C SER A 181 3.51 32.93 27.09
N GLY A 182 3.61 33.36 25.83
CA GLY A 182 3.34 34.75 25.42
C GLY A 182 1.88 35.14 25.61
N LEU A 183 0.93 34.27 25.21
CA LEU A 183 -0.51 34.49 25.39
C LEU A 183 -0.89 34.59 26.89
N MET A 184 -0.33 33.72 27.74
CA MET A 184 -0.50 33.77 29.19
C MET A 184 0.09 35.06 29.79
N ASN A 185 1.27 35.48 29.32
CA ASN A 185 1.91 36.72 29.77
C ASN A 185 1.08 37.97 29.39
N CYS A 186 0.44 37.98 28.21
CA CYS A 186 -0.52 39.01 27.83
C CYS A 186 -1.70 39.10 28.81
N LEU A 187 -2.33 37.96 29.09
CA LEU A 187 -3.56 37.89 29.90
C LEU A 187 -3.34 38.22 31.38
N ASN A 188 -2.15 37.95 31.90
CA ASN A 188 -1.82 38.23 33.30
C ASN A 188 -1.35 39.68 33.55
N ASN A 189 -0.68 40.32 32.57
CA ASN A 189 -0.10 41.66 32.76
C ASN A 189 -0.91 42.81 32.12
N SER A 190 -2.08 42.51 31.51
CA SER A 190 -2.94 43.49 30.80
C SER A 190 -2.23 44.32 29.72
N ASN A 191 -1.06 43.89 29.23
CA ASN A 191 -0.22 44.64 28.29
C ASN A 191 -0.53 44.36 26.81
N CYS A 192 -1.66 43.70 26.54
CA CYS A 192 -2.12 43.35 25.20
C CYS A 192 -3.59 43.78 25.04
N LEU A 193 -3.97 44.30 23.87
CA LEU A 193 -5.33 44.81 23.63
C LEU A 193 -6.31 43.66 23.32
N PHE A 194 -5.90 42.75 22.44
CA PHE A 194 -6.66 41.55 22.07
C PHE A 194 -5.78 40.31 22.17
N VAL A 195 -6.33 39.22 22.72
CA VAL A 195 -5.65 37.91 22.78
C VAL A 195 -6.60 36.82 22.29
N LYS A 196 -6.14 35.96 21.38
CA LYS A 196 -6.86 34.73 20.98
C LYS A 196 -6.29 33.54 21.74
N THR A 197 -7.13 32.84 22.49
CA THR A 197 -6.78 31.56 23.14
C THR A 197 -8.04 30.78 23.55
N TRP A 198 -7.88 29.63 24.20
CA TRP A 198 -8.98 28.80 24.72
C TRP A 198 -9.75 29.49 25.85
N ASN A 199 -11.05 29.22 25.97
CA ASN A 199 -12.00 29.88 26.89
C ASN A 199 -11.77 29.68 28.39
N ASN A 200 -10.81 28.83 28.77
CA ASN A 200 -10.51 28.37 30.12
C ASN A 200 -9.21 28.95 30.69
N VAL A 201 -8.55 29.85 29.95
CA VAL A 201 -7.27 30.43 30.35
C VAL A 201 -7.46 31.49 31.44
N GLU A 202 -6.63 31.42 32.49
CA GLU A 202 -6.54 32.40 33.57
C GLU A 202 -6.13 33.78 33.03
N HIS A 203 -6.76 34.84 33.55
CA HIS A 203 -6.64 36.21 33.03
C HIS A 203 -6.97 37.24 34.10
N ASN A 204 -6.44 38.45 33.94
CA ASN A 204 -6.83 39.60 34.75
C ASN A 204 -8.30 40.00 34.48
N GLU A 205 -8.99 40.51 35.50
CA GLU A 205 -10.38 41.01 35.45
C GLU A 205 -10.60 42.13 34.40
N ASP A 206 -9.52 42.79 33.96
CA ASP A 206 -9.51 43.73 32.82
C ASP A 206 -10.01 43.10 31.50
N TYR A 207 -9.88 41.77 31.33
CA TYR A 207 -10.23 41.10 30.07
C TYR A 207 -11.67 40.58 30.07
N VAL A 208 -12.37 40.82 28.96
CA VAL A 208 -13.71 40.27 28.70
C VAL A 208 -13.65 39.31 27.51
N LEU A 209 -14.18 38.10 27.70
CA LEU A 209 -14.30 37.09 26.65
C LEU A 209 -15.45 37.43 25.68
N SER A 210 -15.20 37.18 24.40
CA SER A 210 -16.11 37.39 23.28
C SER A 210 -15.83 36.36 22.18
N PHE A 211 -16.76 36.18 21.24
CA PHE A 211 -16.52 35.30 20.09
C PHE A 211 -15.37 35.81 19.22
N LEU A 212 -14.71 34.91 18.50
CA LEU A 212 -13.71 35.31 17.49
C LEU A 212 -14.40 36.10 16.36
N PRO A 213 -13.78 37.18 15.85
CA PRO A 213 -14.37 37.95 14.76
C PRO A 213 -14.57 37.12 13.47
N GLY A 214 -15.40 37.63 12.57
CA GLY A 214 -15.57 37.05 11.24
C GLY A 214 -15.37 38.05 10.10
N LYS A 215 -15.60 37.58 8.87
CA LYS A 215 -15.69 38.44 7.66
C LYS A 215 -16.82 39.46 7.73
N LYS A 216 -17.87 39.18 8.51
CA LYS A 216 -19.03 40.05 8.75
C LYS A 216 -19.71 39.70 10.08
N LYS A 217 -20.40 40.67 10.69
CA LYS A 217 -21.11 40.50 11.97
C LYS A 217 -22.03 39.28 11.95
N GLY A 218 -22.06 38.53 13.05
CA GLY A 218 -22.81 37.28 13.18
C GLY A 218 -22.16 36.04 12.55
N ILE A 219 -20.99 36.16 11.89
CA ILE A 219 -20.13 35.03 11.53
C ILE A 219 -18.94 34.98 12.49
N SER A 220 -18.62 33.79 12.97
CA SER A 220 -17.46 33.48 13.83
C SER A 220 -16.95 32.08 13.47
N GLY A 221 -15.76 31.69 13.95
CA GLY A 221 -15.26 30.32 13.84
C GLY A 221 -14.42 29.96 15.06
N SER A 222 -14.64 28.78 15.64
CA SER A 222 -13.92 28.33 16.85
C SER A 222 -13.66 26.82 16.77
N CYS A 223 -12.41 26.37 16.84
CA CYS A 223 -12.09 24.95 16.87
C CYS A 223 -12.52 24.36 18.22
N ILE A 224 -12.94 23.10 18.19
CA ILE A 224 -13.06 22.31 19.40
C ILE A 224 -11.66 21.86 19.83
N GLY A 225 -11.35 22.07 21.11
CA GLY A 225 -10.24 21.52 21.87
C GLY A 225 -10.73 20.60 22.98
N GLY A 226 -9.96 20.48 24.06
CA GLY A 226 -10.28 19.65 25.21
C GLY A 226 -9.67 18.26 25.18
N TYR A 227 -9.96 17.49 26.23
CA TYR A 227 -9.28 16.25 26.55
C TYR A 227 -10.27 15.09 26.76
N ASN A 228 -9.89 13.93 26.23
CA ASN A 228 -10.62 12.67 26.42
C ASN A 228 -9.86 11.73 27.36
N ILE A 229 -10.57 10.87 28.06
CA ILE A 229 -10.03 9.80 28.90
C ILE A 229 -10.27 8.43 28.25
N GLY A 230 -9.19 7.66 28.06
CA GLY A 230 -9.21 6.30 27.49
C GLY A 230 -8.66 5.27 28.48
N MET A 231 -9.25 4.06 28.49
CA MET A 231 -8.80 2.95 29.34
C MET A 231 -7.75 2.09 28.62
N ASN A 232 -6.67 1.74 29.31
CA ASN A 232 -5.59 0.93 28.74
C ASN A 232 -6.00 -0.55 28.59
N LYS A 233 -6.03 -1.07 27.36
CA LYS A 233 -6.44 -2.46 27.10
C LYS A 233 -5.48 -3.55 27.62
N TYR A 234 -4.27 -3.16 28.06
CA TYR A 234 -3.24 -4.12 28.48
C TYR A 234 -3.27 -4.47 29.97
N ILE A 235 -4.07 -3.78 30.78
CA ILE A 235 -4.24 -4.04 32.21
C ILE A 235 -5.16 -5.25 32.46
N SER A 236 -5.16 -5.80 33.67
CA SER A 236 -6.03 -6.94 34.03
C SER A 236 -7.50 -6.52 34.17
N GLU A 237 -8.43 -7.45 33.93
CA GLU A 237 -9.88 -7.16 33.97
C GLU A 237 -10.33 -6.59 35.33
N ASP A 238 -9.74 -7.05 36.43
CA ASP A 238 -10.03 -6.53 37.78
C ASP A 238 -9.61 -5.06 37.95
N ILE A 239 -8.65 -4.57 37.16
CA ILE A 239 -8.26 -3.16 37.13
C ILE A 239 -9.17 -2.40 36.15
N LYS A 240 -9.58 -3.01 35.03
CA LYS A 240 -10.52 -2.41 34.07
C LYS A 240 -11.88 -2.08 34.69
N GLU A 241 -12.44 -2.96 35.51
CA GLU A 241 -13.68 -2.68 36.25
C GLU A 241 -13.56 -1.43 37.13
N LYS A 242 -12.46 -1.32 37.89
CA LYS A 242 -12.16 -0.16 38.76
C LYS A 242 -11.89 1.11 37.96
N ALA A 243 -11.15 1.00 36.85
CA ALA A 243 -10.84 2.10 35.95
C ALA A 243 -12.09 2.61 35.22
N ALA A 244 -13.03 1.73 34.88
CA ALA A 244 -14.34 2.10 34.34
C ALA A 244 -15.18 2.88 35.37
N THR A 245 -15.18 2.50 36.65
CA THR A 245 -15.83 3.29 37.72
C THR A 245 -15.24 4.70 37.84
N VAL A 246 -13.91 4.85 37.69
CA VAL A 246 -13.26 6.17 37.69
C VAL A 246 -13.62 6.99 36.45
N ILE A 247 -13.71 6.37 35.26
CA ILE A 247 -14.23 7.04 34.06
C ILE A 247 -15.68 7.48 34.30
N GLU A 248 -16.56 6.58 34.75
CA GLU A 248 -17.99 6.85 34.96
C GLU A 248 -18.23 8.02 35.94
N TYR A 249 -17.39 8.14 36.97
CA TYR A 249 -17.42 9.28 37.88
C TYR A 249 -16.95 10.59 37.20
N ILE A 250 -15.82 10.57 36.49
CA ILE A 250 -15.29 11.74 35.75
C ILE A 250 -16.24 12.19 34.62
N THR A 251 -17.06 11.28 34.09
CA THR A 251 -18.08 11.55 33.08
C THR A 251 -19.51 11.55 33.64
N SER A 252 -19.66 11.67 34.96
CA SER A 252 -20.95 11.84 35.64
C SER A 252 -21.50 13.26 35.50
N ILE A 253 -22.82 13.44 35.61
CA ILE A 253 -23.45 14.76 35.59
C ILE A 253 -22.88 15.66 36.70
N GLU A 254 -22.72 15.12 37.92
CA GLU A 254 -22.16 15.82 39.08
C GLU A 254 -20.76 16.40 38.82
N PHE A 255 -19.83 15.58 38.31
CA PHE A 255 -18.47 16.04 38.00
C PHE A 255 -18.43 16.99 36.78
N GLN A 256 -19.34 16.83 35.83
CA GLN A 256 -19.47 17.74 34.69
C GLN A 256 -20.09 19.09 35.08
N GLU A 257 -20.98 19.14 36.07
CA GLU A 257 -21.45 20.38 36.68
C GLU A 257 -20.30 21.09 37.42
N ASP A 258 -19.52 20.37 38.22
CA ASP A 258 -18.34 20.93 38.91
C ASP A 258 -17.30 21.54 37.95
N ILE A 259 -16.93 20.79 36.89
CA ILE A 259 -16.06 21.24 35.79
C ILE A 259 -16.53 22.58 35.18
N VAL A 260 -17.84 22.72 34.96
CA VAL A 260 -18.42 23.90 34.32
C VAL A 260 -18.56 25.07 35.29
N MET A 261 -19.03 24.81 36.52
CA MET A 261 -19.34 25.84 37.51
C MET A 261 -18.09 26.42 38.17
N ASN A 262 -17.13 25.57 38.56
CA ASN A 262 -15.96 25.97 39.34
C ASN A 262 -14.71 26.25 38.48
N TYR A 263 -14.63 25.69 37.27
CA TYR A 263 -13.45 25.84 36.40
C TYR A 263 -13.74 26.43 35.00
N GLY A 264 -15.01 26.58 34.61
CA GLY A 264 -15.39 27.28 33.37
C GLY A 264 -15.04 26.60 32.05
N TYR A 265 -14.71 25.30 32.06
CA TYR A 265 -14.62 24.50 30.82
C TYR A 265 -16.02 24.28 30.22
N GLN A 266 -16.11 23.85 28.96
CA GLN A 266 -17.37 23.42 28.36
C GLN A 266 -17.58 21.91 28.60
N SER A 267 -18.70 21.50 29.21
CA SER A 267 -19.04 20.07 29.27
C SER A 267 -19.35 19.51 27.87
N ALA A 268 -18.93 18.28 27.61
CA ALA A 268 -19.32 17.52 26.42
C ALA A 268 -20.67 16.78 26.58
N SER A 269 -21.22 16.73 27.79
CA SER A 269 -22.51 16.10 28.07
C SER A 269 -23.65 17.02 27.65
N LYS A 270 -24.53 16.53 26.76
CA LYS A 270 -25.72 17.26 26.32
C LYS A 270 -26.64 17.62 27.49
N ASP A 271 -26.69 16.77 28.52
CA ASP A 271 -27.54 16.91 29.70
C ASP A 271 -27.20 18.16 30.53
N ILE A 272 -26.00 18.73 30.36
CA ILE A 272 -25.55 19.98 31.00
C ILE A 272 -25.88 21.20 30.13
N LEU A 273 -25.49 21.15 28.85
CA LEU A 273 -25.61 22.31 27.95
C LEU A 273 -27.07 22.53 27.53
N ASP A 274 -27.76 21.49 27.05
CA ASP A 274 -29.11 21.64 26.50
C ASP A 274 -30.13 21.95 27.59
N ASN A 275 -29.93 21.44 28.80
CA ASN A 275 -30.78 21.70 29.96
C ASN A 275 -30.74 23.17 30.41
N GLU A 276 -31.81 23.91 30.11
CA GLU A 276 -31.90 25.33 30.43
C GLU A 276 -31.76 25.65 31.93
N SER A 277 -32.23 24.80 32.84
CA SER A 277 -32.14 25.09 34.29
C SER A 277 -30.76 24.88 34.89
N VAL A 278 -29.87 24.14 34.21
CA VAL A 278 -28.45 24.02 34.57
C VAL A 278 -27.66 25.12 33.86
N CYS A 279 -27.88 25.26 32.56
CA CYS A 279 -27.30 26.30 31.70
C CYS A 279 -27.46 27.73 32.24
N GLN A 280 -28.62 28.09 32.80
CA GLN A 280 -28.85 29.45 33.32
C GLN A 280 -28.04 29.78 34.59
N ASN A 281 -27.42 28.80 35.26
CA ASN A 281 -26.69 29.02 36.51
C ASN A 281 -25.26 29.54 36.32
N PHE A 282 -24.69 29.45 35.11
CA PHE A 282 -23.32 29.91 34.83
C PHE A 282 -23.26 30.90 33.65
N LYS A 283 -22.45 31.95 33.84
CA LYS A 283 -22.32 33.12 32.96
C LYS A 283 -21.93 32.76 31.52
N GLN A 284 -21.19 31.67 31.34
CA GLN A 284 -20.61 31.23 30.08
C GLN A 284 -21.57 30.39 29.20
N CYS A 285 -22.70 29.88 29.71
CA CYS A 285 -23.53 28.95 28.93
C CYS A 285 -24.04 29.55 27.62
N GLN A 286 -24.45 30.82 27.64
CA GLN A 286 -24.90 31.52 26.44
C GLN A 286 -23.77 31.72 25.42
N ASN A 287 -22.51 31.78 25.86
CA ASN A 287 -21.38 31.76 24.94
C ASN A 287 -21.25 30.36 24.33
N PHE A 288 -21.24 29.30 25.14
CA PHE A 288 -21.11 27.92 24.67
C PHE A 288 -22.23 27.48 23.71
N LYS A 289 -23.49 27.90 23.96
CA LYS A 289 -24.64 27.61 23.06
C LYS A 289 -24.55 28.33 21.71
N ASN A 290 -23.99 29.54 21.67
CA ASN A 290 -23.92 30.36 20.46
C ASN A 290 -22.53 30.31 19.77
N SER A 291 -21.57 29.56 20.33
CA SER A 291 -20.25 29.30 19.74
C SER A 291 -20.38 28.61 18.37
N GLN A 292 -19.78 29.21 17.34
CA GLN A 292 -19.76 28.66 15.98
C GLN A 292 -18.61 27.65 15.85
N LEU A 293 -18.83 26.48 16.45
CA LEU A 293 -17.84 25.42 16.60
C LEU A 293 -17.51 24.70 15.29
N ILE A 294 -16.27 24.26 15.14
CA ILE A 294 -15.80 23.35 14.08
C ILE A 294 -14.83 22.30 14.64
N MET A 295 -14.87 21.10 14.10
CA MET A 295 -13.91 20.04 14.41
C MET A 295 -12.66 20.17 13.51
N ARG A 296 -11.47 20.06 14.11
CA ARG A 296 -10.19 19.92 13.36
C ARG A 296 -10.28 18.66 12.46
N PRO A 297 -9.70 18.65 11.24
CA PRO A 297 -9.90 17.57 10.27
C PRO A 297 -9.01 16.35 10.58
N ILE A 298 -9.23 15.74 11.75
CA ILE A 298 -8.48 14.59 12.32
C ILE A 298 -8.61 13.30 11.51
N ASP A 299 -9.42 13.31 10.45
CA ASP A 299 -9.58 12.22 9.51
C ASP A 299 -9.21 12.52 8.05
N ALA A 300 -8.59 13.67 7.77
CA ALA A 300 -8.07 14.01 6.44
C ALA A 300 -6.99 13.03 5.90
N THR A 301 -6.22 12.43 6.81
CA THR A 301 -5.11 11.51 6.54
C THR A 301 -5.09 10.39 7.59
N GLU A 302 -4.23 9.37 7.40
CA GLU A 302 -3.93 8.40 8.48
C GLU A 302 -2.94 8.98 9.51
N ASP A 303 -2.02 9.84 9.06
CA ASP A 303 -1.10 10.63 9.88
C ASP A 303 -1.59 12.08 9.94
N TYR A 304 -2.42 12.38 10.94
CA TYR A 304 -2.96 13.74 11.17
C TYR A 304 -1.86 14.72 11.59
N LEU A 305 -0.88 14.29 12.39
CA LEU A 305 0.16 15.18 12.93
C LEU A 305 1.02 15.75 11.78
N GLN A 306 1.43 14.90 10.84
CA GLN A 306 2.16 15.34 9.65
C GLN A 306 1.29 16.18 8.69
N TYR A 307 -0.01 15.88 8.59
CA TYR A 307 -0.94 16.73 7.83
C TYR A 307 -1.06 18.13 8.45
N SER A 308 -1.31 18.22 9.76
CA SER A 308 -1.45 19.46 10.53
C SER A 308 -0.19 20.32 10.43
N GLN A 309 0.99 19.70 10.58
CA GLN A 309 2.27 20.38 10.41
C GLN A 309 2.48 20.90 8.98
N LYS A 310 2.27 20.07 7.95
CA LYS A 310 2.41 20.52 6.55
C LYS A 310 1.40 21.62 6.19
N TYR A 311 0.18 21.54 6.71
CA TYR A 311 -0.86 22.55 6.50
C TYR A 311 -0.43 23.92 7.03
N ARG A 312 -0.08 24.00 8.33
CA ARG A 312 0.27 25.27 8.97
C ARG A 312 1.62 25.85 8.50
N ILE A 313 2.61 25.01 8.15
CA ILE A 313 3.88 25.49 7.59
C ILE A 313 3.65 26.23 6.26
N ASN A 314 2.80 25.71 5.37
CA ASN A 314 2.50 26.42 4.11
C ASN A 314 1.87 27.80 4.36
N LEU A 315 0.94 27.91 5.32
CA LEU A 315 0.32 29.19 5.67
C LEU A 315 1.28 30.15 6.40
N PHE A 316 2.17 29.62 7.25
CA PHE A 316 3.25 30.36 7.89
C PHE A 316 4.22 30.94 6.86
N ASN A 317 4.66 30.14 5.89
CA ASN A 317 5.56 30.58 4.83
C ASN A 317 4.93 31.69 3.95
N TYR A 318 3.63 31.62 3.68
CA TYR A 318 2.90 32.71 3.02
C TYR A 318 2.88 34.01 3.88
N LEU A 319 2.54 33.90 5.16
CA LEU A 319 2.44 35.07 6.04
C LEU A 319 3.78 35.71 6.37
N PHE A 320 4.82 34.93 6.69
CA PHE A 320 6.07 35.43 7.27
C PHE A 320 7.27 35.30 6.33
N GLU A 321 7.32 34.31 5.44
CA GLU A 321 8.41 34.15 4.45
C GLU A 321 8.11 34.78 3.07
N ASN A 322 6.85 35.16 2.82
CA ASN A 322 6.34 35.77 1.59
C ASN A 322 6.32 34.84 0.36
N GLU A 323 5.97 33.56 0.57
CA GLU A 323 5.61 32.66 -0.53
C GLU A 323 4.35 33.13 -1.30
N ASP A 324 4.16 32.61 -2.52
CA ASP A 324 2.96 32.88 -3.33
C ASP A 324 1.71 32.17 -2.77
N LEU A 325 0.61 32.90 -2.62
CA LEU A 325 -0.64 32.36 -2.05
C LEU A 325 -1.20 31.21 -2.89
N LYS A 326 -1.14 31.32 -4.21
CA LYS A 326 -1.73 30.32 -5.12
C LYS A 326 -0.96 29.01 -5.08
N GLN A 327 0.37 29.06 -4.92
CA GLN A 327 1.24 27.91 -4.68
C GLN A 327 1.05 27.34 -3.27
N CYS A 328 0.93 28.18 -2.24
CA CYS A 328 0.64 27.78 -0.86
C CYS A 328 -0.67 26.97 -0.77
N LEU A 329 -1.79 27.51 -1.24
CA LEU A 329 -3.09 26.82 -1.23
C LEU A 329 -3.09 25.56 -2.09
N GLN A 330 -2.30 25.52 -3.16
CA GLN A 330 -2.09 24.33 -4.00
C GLN A 330 -1.27 23.23 -3.29
N ASN A 331 -0.24 23.60 -2.54
CA ASN A 331 0.51 22.65 -1.71
C ASN A 331 -0.40 22.01 -0.66
N ILE A 332 -1.30 22.81 -0.05
CA ILE A 332 -2.26 22.33 0.95
C ILE A 332 -3.32 21.42 0.31
N GLU A 333 -3.84 21.76 -0.87
CA GLU A 333 -4.71 20.88 -1.68
C GLU A 333 -4.07 19.47 -1.87
N TYR A 334 -2.77 19.44 -2.14
CA TYR A 334 -2.03 18.21 -2.41
C TYR A 334 -1.86 17.31 -1.18
N LEU A 335 -2.03 17.83 0.05
CA LEU A 335 -1.94 17.06 1.30
C LEU A 335 -3.07 16.04 1.48
N THR A 336 -4.17 16.15 0.73
CA THR A 336 -5.29 15.19 0.72
C THR A 336 -5.62 14.66 -0.68
N ARG A 337 -5.24 15.38 -1.75
CA ARG A 337 -5.53 14.99 -3.12
C ARG A 337 -4.73 13.76 -3.56
N ILE A 338 -5.37 12.60 -3.55
CA ILE A 338 -4.85 11.36 -4.14
C ILE A 338 -4.80 11.50 -5.67
N PHE A 339 -3.59 11.59 -6.21
CA PHE A 339 -3.33 11.56 -7.65
C PHE A 339 -3.49 10.15 -8.22
N TYR A 340 -4.00 10.08 -9.45
CA TYR A 340 -4.09 8.87 -10.26
C TYR A 340 -4.13 9.24 -11.75
N GLU A 341 -3.75 8.31 -12.63
CA GLU A 341 -3.68 8.56 -14.06
C GLU A 341 -5.10 8.45 -14.68
N GLU A 342 -5.78 9.59 -14.78
CA GLU A 342 -7.19 9.70 -15.21
C GLU A 342 -7.48 9.05 -16.57
N ARG A 343 -8.64 8.39 -16.74
CA ARG A 343 -9.08 7.87 -18.05
C ARG A 343 -9.20 8.98 -19.11
N THR A 344 -9.48 10.21 -18.68
CA THR A 344 -9.58 11.44 -19.48
C THR A 344 -8.23 11.97 -19.99
N SER A 345 -7.11 11.51 -19.40
CA SER A 345 -5.74 11.89 -19.77
C SER A 345 -5.42 11.57 -21.23
N MET A 346 -4.62 12.43 -21.89
CA MET A 346 -4.28 12.28 -23.31
C MET A 346 -3.44 11.02 -23.57
N SER A 347 -2.52 10.68 -22.66
CA SER A 347 -1.76 9.41 -22.68
C SER A 347 -2.68 8.20 -22.67
N ASN A 348 -3.71 8.20 -21.81
CA ASN A 348 -4.65 7.09 -21.68
C ASN A 348 -5.60 6.97 -22.88
N LYS A 349 -6.05 8.09 -23.46
CA LYS A 349 -6.80 8.12 -24.72
C LYS A 349 -5.99 7.50 -25.86
N ILE A 350 -4.72 7.88 -25.99
CA ILE A 350 -3.80 7.34 -27.01
C ILE A 350 -3.55 5.84 -26.79
N LEU A 351 -3.25 5.41 -25.56
CA LEU A 351 -3.02 4.00 -25.23
C LEU A 351 -4.27 3.13 -25.50
N THR A 352 -5.46 3.62 -25.14
CA THR A 352 -6.73 2.94 -25.40
C THR A 352 -7.00 2.79 -26.90
N LEU A 353 -6.74 3.83 -27.68
CA LEU A 353 -6.89 3.82 -29.14
C LEU A 353 -5.92 2.82 -29.79
N ILE A 354 -4.65 2.81 -29.38
CA ILE A 354 -3.61 1.90 -29.89
C ILE A 354 -3.98 0.43 -29.64
N ILE A 355 -4.45 0.10 -28.43
CA ILE A 355 -4.89 -1.26 -28.08
C ILE A 355 -6.12 -1.64 -28.93
N GLY A 356 -7.16 -0.80 -28.99
CA GLY A 356 -8.37 -1.09 -29.75
C GLY A 356 -8.15 -1.27 -31.26
N VAL A 357 -7.26 -0.46 -31.87
CA VAL A 357 -6.85 -0.63 -33.28
C VAL A 357 -6.06 -1.93 -33.48
N THR A 358 -5.20 -2.29 -32.52
CA THR A 358 -4.44 -3.55 -32.54
C THR A 358 -5.38 -4.76 -32.44
N ASP A 359 -6.35 -4.73 -31.54
CA ASP A 359 -7.34 -5.80 -31.36
C ASP A 359 -8.21 -5.99 -32.60
N LEU A 360 -8.68 -4.90 -33.21
CA LEU A 360 -9.43 -4.92 -34.46
C LEU A 360 -8.59 -5.51 -35.62
N PHE A 361 -7.31 -5.16 -35.70
CA PHE A 361 -6.38 -5.73 -36.68
C PHE A 361 -6.13 -7.23 -36.43
N MET A 362 -5.96 -7.63 -35.17
CA MET A 362 -5.82 -9.04 -34.76
C MET A 362 -7.04 -9.90 -35.12
N ILE A 363 -8.26 -9.40 -34.91
CA ILE A 363 -9.51 -10.07 -35.32
C ILE A 363 -9.59 -10.17 -36.84
N THR A 364 -9.22 -9.11 -37.54
CA THR A 364 -9.25 -9.05 -39.02
C THR A 364 -8.26 -10.05 -39.65
N THR A 365 -7.02 -10.10 -39.17
CA THR A 365 -6.03 -11.07 -39.68
C THR A 365 -6.37 -12.51 -39.28
N TYR A 366 -6.96 -12.73 -38.10
CA TYR A 366 -7.50 -14.03 -37.70
C TYR A 366 -8.52 -14.53 -38.73
N CYS A 367 -9.51 -13.71 -39.11
CA CYS A 367 -10.49 -14.06 -40.13
C CYS A 367 -9.86 -14.35 -41.51
N LEU A 368 -8.86 -13.55 -41.92
CA LEU A 368 -8.14 -13.75 -43.18
C LEU A 368 -7.32 -15.05 -43.23
N SER A 369 -6.82 -15.54 -42.09
CA SER A 369 -5.94 -16.72 -42.01
C SER A 369 -6.62 -18.03 -42.45
N PHE A 370 -7.94 -18.16 -42.26
CA PHE A 370 -8.71 -19.36 -42.64
C PHE A 370 -9.28 -19.32 -44.06
N THR A 371 -9.02 -18.26 -44.82
CA THR A 371 -9.36 -18.21 -46.26
C THR A 371 -8.65 -19.32 -47.04
N LYS A 372 -9.27 -19.78 -48.15
CA LYS A 372 -8.73 -20.87 -49.00
C LYS A 372 -7.26 -20.65 -49.41
N ARG A 373 -6.83 -19.39 -49.58
CA ARG A 373 -5.46 -19.02 -49.97
C ARG A 373 -4.41 -19.24 -48.87
N GLN A 374 -4.77 -19.05 -47.60
CA GLN A 374 -3.79 -19.01 -46.48
C GLN A 374 -3.89 -20.20 -45.52
N ARG A 375 -5.02 -20.92 -45.47
CA ARG A 375 -5.30 -22.00 -44.52
C ARG A 375 -4.17 -23.05 -44.38
N HIS A 376 -3.42 -23.32 -45.45
CA HIS A 376 -2.29 -24.26 -45.43
C HIS A 376 -1.16 -23.83 -44.46
N LYS A 377 -0.89 -22.53 -44.30
CA LYS A 377 0.18 -21.98 -43.45
C LYS A 377 -0.13 -22.00 -41.95
N PHE A 378 -1.39 -22.24 -41.61
CA PHE A 378 -1.93 -22.25 -40.26
C PHE A 378 -2.26 -23.67 -39.76
N ARG A 379 -1.93 -24.72 -40.54
CA ARG A 379 -2.21 -26.16 -40.26
C ARG A 379 -1.70 -26.67 -38.89
N LEU A 380 -0.76 -25.97 -38.25
CA LEU A 380 -0.19 -26.35 -36.95
C LEU A 380 -1.23 -26.43 -35.82
N LEU A 381 -2.18 -25.50 -35.76
CA LEU A 381 -3.22 -25.43 -34.75
C LEU A 381 -4.60 -25.36 -35.44
N ASN A 382 -5.62 -25.96 -34.81
CA ASN A 382 -7.00 -25.76 -35.25
C ASN A 382 -7.46 -24.32 -35.00
N GLY A 383 -8.43 -23.80 -35.76
CA GLY A 383 -8.86 -22.40 -35.69
C GLY A 383 -9.27 -21.94 -34.29
N TYR A 384 -9.96 -22.81 -33.54
CA TYR A 384 -10.29 -22.58 -32.14
C TYR A 384 -9.06 -22.35 -31.24
N TYR A 385 -7.97 -23.10 -31.44
CA TYR A 385 -6.74 -22.90 -30.69
C TYR A 385 -5.96 -21.66 -31.15
N TRP A 386 -6.04 -21.30 -32.43
CA TRP A 386 -5.55 -19.99 -32.89
C TRP A 386 -6.32 -18.84 -32.25
N PHE A 387 -7.64 -18.95 -32.10
CA PHE A 387 -8.45 -17.96 -31.38
C PHE A 387 -8.03 -17.83 -29.91
N LEU A 388 -7.87 -18.96 -29.20
CA LEU A 388 -7.40 -18.94 -27.81
C LEU A 388 -6.00 -18.33 -27.65
N TYR A 389 -5.07 -18.63 -28.57
CA TYR A 389 -3.74 -17.99 -28.59
C TYR A 389 -3.86 -16.46 -28.70
N MET A 390 -4.66 -15.98 -29.64
CA MET A 390 -4.90 -14.55 -29.88
C MET A 390 -5.57 -13.89 -28.67
N PHE A 391 -6.60 -14.52 -28.10
CA PHE A 391 -7.27 -14.05 -26.88
C PHE A 391 -6.32 -13.97 -25.68
N GLY A 392 -5.37 -14.90 -25.55
CA GLY A 392 -4.31 -14.84 -24.54
C GLY A 392 -3.44 -13.57 -24.67
N LEU A 393 -3.10 -13.17 -25.89
CA LEU A 393 -2.35 -11.93 -26.14
C LEU A 393 -3.22 -10.67 -25.89
N MET A 394 -4.50 -10.70 -26.27
CA MET A 394 -5.46 -9.61 -26.00
C MET A 394 -5.65 -9.37 -24.50
N LEU A 395 -5.72 -10.43 -23.69
CA LEU A 395 -5.75 -10.33 -22.23
C LEU A 395 -4.50 -9.64 -21.68
N ILE A 396 -3.31 -9.95 -22.20
CA ILE A 396 -2.06 -9.29 -21.76
C ILE A 396 -2.06 -7.80 -22.11
N MET A 397 -2.53 -7.40 -23.30
CA MET A 397 -2.65 -5.96 -23.64
C MET A 397 -3.68 -5.26 -22.74
N SER A 398 -4.75 -5.95 -22.37
CA SER A 398 -5.80 -5.44 -21.47
C SER A 398 -5.30 -5.11 -20.06
N PHE A 399 -4.11 -5.57 -19.65
CA PHE A 399 -3.46 -5.17 -18.40
C PHE A 399 -3.37 -3.64 -18.24
N GLY A 400 -3.15 -2.90 -19.33
CA GLY A 400 -3.10 -1.43 -19.30
C GLY A 400 -4.38 -0.78 -18.76
N PHE A 401 -5.56 -1.37 -18.96
CA PHE A 401 -6.81 -0.80 -18.45
C PHE A 401 -6.98 -0.95 -16.94
N THR A 402 -6.29 -1.91 -16.31
CA THR A 402 -6.40 -2.19 -14.87
C THR A 402 -5.83 -1.06 -13.99
N GLY A 403 -4.95 -0.21 -14.54
CA GLY A 403 -4.34 0.92 -13.81
C GLY A 403 -4.95 2.30 -14.11
N MET A 404 -5.90 2.42 -15.03
CA MET A 404 -6.48 3.72 -15.40
C MET A 404 -7.56 4.18 -14.42
N GLY A 405 -7.53 5.45 -14.03
CA GLY A 405 -8.41 6.02 -12.99
C GLY A 405 -8.14 5.45 -11.59
N GLN A 406 -8.78 6.02 -10.56
CA GLN A 406 -8.58 5.65 -9.15
C GLN A 406 -8.47 4.13 -8.94
N LEU A 407 -7.36 3.67 -8.37
CA LEU A 407 -7.16 2.26 -8.04
C LEU A 407 -8.08 1.85 -6.89
N ASN A 408 -8.61 0.64 -6.99
CA ASN A 408 -9.40 -0.01 -5.94
C ASN A 408 -8.90 -1.45 -5.75
N ASN A 409 -9.32 -2.09 -4.65
CA ASN A 409 -8.87 -3.45 -4.31
C ASN A 409 -9.19 -4.50 -5.40
N PHE A 410 -10.24 -4.29 -6.20
CA PHE A 410 -10.54 -5.15 -7.35
C PHE A 410 -9.49 -5.02 -8.47
N LYS A 411 -9.16 -3.78 -8.88
CA LYS A 411 -8.10 -3.50 -9.87
C LYS A 411 -6.75 -4.08 -9.46
N CYS A 412 -6.35 -3.92 -8.19
CA CYS A 412 -5.08 -4.47 -7.71
C CYS A 412 -5.06 -6.01 -7.70
N ARG A 413 -6.20 -6.66 -7.40
CA ARG A 413 -6.31 -8.14 -7.44
C ARG A 413 -6.34 -8.72 -8.85
N ILE A 414 -6.96 -8.04 -9.83
CA ILE A 414 -7.06 -8.56 -11.20
C ILE A 414 -5.76 -8.36 -12.01
N ARG A 415 -4.90 -7.39 -11.65
CA ARG A 415 -3.59 -7.16 -12.29
C ARG A 415 -2.72 -8.41 -12.50
N PRO A 416 -2.35 -9.18 -11.46
CA PRO A 416 -1.56 -10.41 -11.65
C PRO A 416 -2.31 -11.47 -12.46
N PHE A 417 -3.62 -11.63 -12.22
CA PHE A 417 -4.48 -12.60 -12.92
C PHE A 417 -4.51 -12.36 -14.43
N THR A 418 -4.69 -11.10 -14.87
CA THR A 418 -4.73 -10.73 -16.30
C THR A 418 -3.45 -11.10 -17.04
N LEU A 419 -2.27 -10.79 -16.48
CA LEU A 419 -0.98 -11.18 -17.06
C LEU A 419 -0.75 -12.70 -16.99
N SER A 420 -1.06 -13.31 -15.85
CA SER A 420 -0.83 -14.73 -15.59
C SER A 420 -1.62 -15.61 -16.55
N VAL A 421 -2.94 -15.43 -16.60
CA VAL A 421 -3.83 -16.27 -17.41
C VAL A 421 -3.59 -16.05 -18.91
N GLY A 422 -3.36 -14.80 -19.33
CA GLY A 422 -3.03 -14.49 -20.73
C GLY A 422 -1.72 -15.15 -21.19
N TYR A 423 -0.69 -15.15 -20.35
CA TYR A 423 0.58 -15.84 -20.64
C TYR A 423 0.41 -17.36 -20.73
N THR A 424 -0.31 -17.98 -19.78
CA THR A 424 -0.60 -19.42 -19.82
C THR A 424 -1.40 -19.78 -21.07
N LEU A 425 -2.48 -19.05 -21.36
CA LEU A 425 -3.36 -19.37 -22.49
C LEU A 425 -2.61 -19.31 -23.84
N SER A 426 -1.72 -18.33 -24.03
CA SER A 426 -0.92 -18.20 -25.24
C SER A 426 0.23 -19.23 -25.31
N ASN A 427 1.05 -19.36 -24.26
CA ASN A 427 2.27 -20.18 -24.33
C ASN A 427 2.02 -21.68 -24.12
N THR A 428 1.05 -22.09 -23.29
CA THR A 428 0.72 -23.52 -23.11
C THR A 428 0.25 -24.16 -24.40
N LEU A 429 -0.47 -23.43 -25.27
CA LEU A 429 -0.86 -23.95 -26.60
C LEU A 429 0.35 -24.33 -27.47
N LEU A 430 1.43 -23.56 -27.37
CA LEU A 430 2.69 -23.83 -28.07
C LEU A 430 3.42 -25.02 -27.43
N LEU A 431 3.49 -25.06 -26.08
CA LEU A 431 4.09 -26.15 -25.32
C LEU A 431 3.41 -27.50 -25.60
N ILE A 432 2.08 -27.58 -25.58
CA ILE A 432 1.34 -28.82 -25.90
C ILE A 432 1.64 -29.26 -27.33
N ARG A 433 1.74 -28.32 -28.28
CA ARG A 433 2.05 -28.64 -29.69
C ARG A 433 3.46 -29.19 -29.87
N LEU A 434 4.45 -28.64 -29.17
CA LEU A 434 5.82 -29.19 -29.10
C LEU A 434 5.82 -30.61 -28.49
N ILE A 435 5.13 -30.80 -27.36
CA ILE A 435 5.02 -32.12 -26.71
C ILE A 435 4.46 -33.19 -27.68
N ILE A 436 3.48 -32.84 -28.52
CA ILE A 436 2.91 -33.73 -29.54
C ILE A 436 3.87 -33.95 -30.72
N ASN A 437 4.68 -32.95 -31.07
CA ASN A 437 5.66 -33.05 -32.15
C ASN A 437 6.90 -33.88 -31.76
N PHE A 438 7.17 -34.10 -30.48
CA PHE A 438 8.37 -34.73 -29.93
C PHE A 438 8.78 -36.04 -30.66
N PRO A 439 10.08 -36.27 -30.97
CA PRO A 439 10.51 -37.39 -31.82
C PRO A 439 10.14 -38.80 -31.35
N GLN A 440 9.84 -39.01 -30.07
CA GLN A 440 9.44 -40.33 -29.55
C GLN A 440 7.92 -40.37 -29.31
N SER A 441 7.13 -40.36 -30.39
CA SER A 441 5.65 -40.31 -30.36
C SER A 441 5.01 -41.55 -29.71
N GLY A 442 5.78 -42.61 -29.48
CA GLY A 442 5.38 -43.78 -28.70
C GLY A 442 5.23 -43.56 -27.19
N ARG A 443 5.79 -42.48 -26.61
CA ARG A 443 5.73 -42.22 -25.16
C ARG A 443 4.28 -41.97 -24.69
N SER A 444 3.92 -42.54 -23.53
CA SER A 444 2.57 -42.44 -22.95
C SER A 444 2.08 -41.00 -22.78
N PHE A 445 2.93 -40.11 -22.27
CA PHE A 445 2.60 -38.69 -22.07
C PHE A 445 2.38 -37.94 -23.41
N VAL A 446 3.18 -38.24 -24.44
CA VAL A 446 3.02 -37.66 -25.79
C VAL A 446 1.69 -38.12 -26.39
N ARG A 447 1.40 -39.42 -26.34
CA ARG A 447 0.12 -40.00 -26.78
C ARG A 447 -1.09 -39.45 -26.02
N PHE A 448 -0.94 -39.16 -24.72
CA PHE A 448 -1.98 -38.51 -23.92
C PHE A 448 -2.27 -37.10 -24.43
N CYS A 449 -1.24 -36.24 -24.58
CA CYS A 449 -1.41 -34.88 -25.09
C CYS A 449 -1.95 -34.85 -26.53
N GLU A 450 -1.55 -35.79 -27.38
CA GLU A 450 -2.06 -35.94 -28.74
C GLU A 450 -3.55 -36.28 -28.76
N LYS A 451 -3.98 -37.28 -27.97
CA LYS A 451 -5.37 -37.73 -27.90
C LYS A 451 -6.28 -36.75 -27.13
N HIS A 452 -5.74 -36.02 -26.16
CA HIS A 452 -6.49 -35.22 -25.19
C HIS A 452 -5.98 -33.77 -25.10
N PHE A 453 -5.64 -33.15 -26.23
CA PHE A 453 -5.12 -31.77 -26.32
C PHE A 453 -5.88 -30.75 -25.45
N LEU A 454 -7.21 -30.72 -25.57
CA LEU A 454 -8.05 -29.78 -24.82
C LEU A 454 -7.99 -30.02 -23.30
N LEU A 455 -7.90 -31.28 -22.87
CA LEU A 455 -7.78 -31.64 -21.44
C LEU A 455 -6.41 -31.20 -20.88
N SER A 456 -5.33 -31.37 -21.64
CA SER A 456 -4.01 -30.88 -21.27
C SER A 456 -3.98 -29.35 -21.12
N LEU A 457 -4.68 -28.62 -22.01
CA LEU A 457 -4.82 -27.17 -21.93
C LEU A 457 -5.63 -26.74 -20.71
N VAL A 458 -6.81 -27.34 -20.50
CA VAL A 458 -7.68 -27.06 -19.35
C VAL A 458 -6.97 -27.36 -18.03
N LEU A 459 -6.20 -28.44 -17.94
CA LEU A 459 -5.42 -28.77 -16.74
C LEU A 459 -4.36 -27.70 -16.42
N SER A 460 -3.64 -27.21 -17.42
CA SER A 460 -2.66 -26.12 -17.24
C SER A 460 -3.32 -24.80 -16.80
N ILE A 461 -4.47 -24.46 -17.39
CA ILE A 461 -5.24 -23.27 -17.01
C ILE A 461 -5.81 -23.43 -15.60
N LEU A 462 -6.26 -24.62 -15.21
CA LEU A 462 -6.78 -24.90 -13.87
C LEU A 462 -5.68 -24.79 -12.80
N ILE A 463 -4.48 -25.28 -13.07
CA ILE A 463 -3.30 -25.08 -12.20
C ILE A 463 -3.03 -23.58 -12.03
N ASP A 464 -3.02 -22.82 -13.12
CA ASP A 464 -2.76 -21.38 -13.06
C ASP A 464 -3.83 -20.61 -12.30
N ILE A 465 -5.11 -20.91 -12.54
CA ILE A 465 -6.23 -20.34 -11.79
C ILE A 465 -6.11 -20.69 -10.30
N THR A 466 -5.71 -21.92 -9.95
CA THR A 466 -5.50 -22.32 -8.55
C THR A 466 -4.37 -21.50 -7.90
N LEU A 467 -3.25 -21.28 -8.58
CA LEU A 467 -2.15 -20.44 -8.08
C LEU A 467 -2.60 -18.97 -7.91
N ASN A 468 -3.38 -18.43 -8.85
CA ASN A 468 -3.92 -17.07 -8.73
C ASN A 468 -5.00 -16.96 -7.64
N LEU A 469 -5.79 -18.02 -7.38
CA LEU A 469 -6.75 -18.07 -6.29
C LEU A 469 -6.07 -18.14 -4.91
N LEU A 470 -4.95 -18.85 -4.80
CA LEU A 470 -4.16 -18.88 -3.56
C LEU A 470 -3.62 -17.49 -3.19
N LEU A 471 -3.34 -16.62 -4.17
CA LEU A 471 -2.93 -15.23 -3.93
C LEU A 471 -4.02 -14.38 -3.23
N PHE A 472 -5.27 -14.83 -3.15
CA PHE A 472 -6.31 -14.16 -2.36
C PHE A 472 -6.17 -14.37 -0.85
N ILE A 473 -5.23 -15.22 -0.38
CA ILE A 473 -4.91 -15.39 1.05
C ILE A 473 -4.20 -14.15 1.61
N ASP A 474 -3.26 -13.56 0.87
CA ASP A 474 -2.74 -12.20 1.11
C ASP A 474 -2.72 -11.43 -0.21
N PRO A 475 -3.85 -10.80 -0.59
CA PRO A 475 -3.98 -10.16 -1.88
C PRO A 475 -3.26 -8.82 -1.91
N TYR A 476 -2.91 -8.37 -3.12
CA TYR A 476 -2.58 -6.97 -3.39
C TYR A 476 -3.68 -6.04 -2.83
N LYS A 477 -3.23 -5.00 -2.12
CA LYS A 477 -4.06 -3.96 -1.52
C LYS A 477 -3.75 -2.62 -2.19
N VAL A 478 -4.69 -1.70 -2.15
CA VAL A 478 -4.39 -0.29 -2.44
C VAL A 478 -3.66 0.30 -1.23
N THR A 479 -2.52 0.93 -1.49
CA THR A 479 -1.77 1.75 -0.53
C THR A 479 -1.59 3.15 -1.09
N VAL A 480 -1.54 4.16 -0.22
CA VAL A 480 -1.19 5.52 -0.60
C VAL A 480 0.33 5.68 -0.43
N GLU A 481 1.02 5.98 -1.52
CA GLU A 481 2.45 6.30 -1.53
C GLU A 481 2.66 7.82 -1.57
N THR A 482 3.69 8.28 -0.87
CA THR A 482 4.12 9.69 -0.79
C THR A 482 5.37 9.91 -1.63
N ASP A 483 5.28 10.80 -2.63
CA ASP A 483 6.44 11.26 -3.41
C ASP A 483 6.53 12.78 -3.32
N GLY A 484 7.34 13.24 -2.34
CA GLY A 484 7.39 14.63 -1.92
C GLY A 484 6.07 15.10 -1.30
N VAL A 485 5.33 15.92 -2.05
CA VAL A 485 4.03 16.48 -1.67
C VAL A 485 2.86 15.71 -2.32
N MET A 486 3.10 14.87 -3.33
CA MET A 486 2.04 14.13 -4.01
C MET A 486 1.73 12.80 -3.33
N LEU A 487 0.46 12.61 -2.98
CA LEU A 487 -0.14 11.32 -2.59
C LEU A 487 -0.63 10.58 -3.84
N TYR A 488 -0.39 9.29 -3.98
CA TYR A 488 -1.03 8.50 -5.04
C TYR A 488 -1.28 7.05 -4.63
N ASN A 489 -2.26 6.42 -5.26
CA ASN A 489 -2.53 5.01 -5.02
C ASN A 489 -1.53 4.14 -5.81
N SER A 490 -0.97 3.15 -5.12
CA SER A 490 -0.23 2.03 -5.70
C SER A 490 -0.93 0.70 -5.39
N CYS A 491 -0.44 -0.40 -5.98
CA CYS A 491 -0.88 -1.76 -5.66
C CYS A 491 0.28 -2.52 -5.02
N THR A 492 0.44 -2.41 -3.70
CA THR A 492 1.47 -3.15 -2.95
C THR A 492 0.95 -4.48 -2.42
N LEU A 493 1.87 -5.31 -1.98
CA LEU A 493 1.61 -6.57 -1.29
C LEU A 493 2.44 -6.56 -0.01
N SER A 494 1.79 -6.79 1.13
CA SER A 494 2.30 -6.38 2.44
C SER A 494 3.03 -7.45 3.25
N SER A 495 2.94 -8.73 2.86
CA SER A 495 3.55 -9.83 3.63
C SER A 495 4.46 -10.73 2.79
N GLY A 496 5.45 -11.35 3.46
CA GLY A 496 6.30 -12.36 2.83
C GLY A 496 5.52 -13.56 2.26
N MET A 497 4.34 -13.88 2.81
CA MET A 497 3.51 -14.98 2.31
C MET A 497 2.97 -14.68 0.90
N GLY A 498 2.41 -13.49 0.67
CA GLY A 498 1.93 -13.10 -0.65
C GLY A 498 3.07 -12.99 -1.69
N HIS A 499 4.29 -12.61 -1.28
CA HIS A 499 5.47 -12.64 -2.15
C HIS A 499 5.87 -14.06 -2.54
N ILE A 500 5.79 -15.03 -1.62
CA ILE A 500 6.04 -16.46 -1.90
C ILE A 500 4.99 -17.01 -2.87
N LEU A 501 3.71 -16.68 -2.65
CA LEU A 501 2.59 -17.08 -3.53
C LEU A 501 2.73 -16.51 -4.95
N LEU A 502 3.09 -15.23 -5.06
CA LEU A 502 3.44 -14.59 -6.34
C LEU A 502 4.67 -15.26 -6.98
N GLY A 503 5.67 -15.64 -6.18
CA GLY A 503 6.84 -16.41 -6.61
C GLY A 503 6.47 -17.75 -7.25
N PHE A 504 5.48 -18.48 -6.72
CA PHE A 504 5.00 -19.72 -7.35
C PHE A 504 4.32 -19.47 -8.71
N ILE A 505 3.58 -18.37 -8.88
CA ILE A 505 2.99 -17.98 -10.17
C ILE A 505 4.10 -17.73 -11.21
N PHE A 506 5.15 -16.98 -10.85
CA PHE A 506 6.30 -16.76 -11.74
C PHE A 506 7.08 -18.04 -12.04
N LEU A 507 7.33 -18.88 -11.02
CA LEU A 507 8.00 -20.17 -11.18
C LEU A 507 7.26 -21.08 -12.17
N TYR A 508 5.92 -21.12 -12.11
CA TYR A 508 5.10 -21.87 -13.07
C TYR A 508 5.31 -21.40 -14.51
N LYS A 509 5.45 -20.08 -14.75
CA LYS A 509 5.74 -19.55 -16.09
C LYS A 509 7.15 -19.90 -16.56
N ILE A 510 8.14 -19.79 -15.67
CA ILE A 510 9.53 -20.14 -15.95
C ILE A 510 9.64 -21.63 -16.35
N LEU A 511 8.90 -22.52 -15.67
CA LEU A 511 8.83 -23.94 -16.04
C LEU A 511 8.22 -24.19 -17.42
N ILE A 512 7.17 -23.45 -17.81
CA ILE A 512 6.60 -23.47 -19.18
C ILE A 512 7.67 -23.05 -20.19
N GLY A 513 8.35 -21.92 -19.96
CA GLY A 513 9.41 -21.40 -20.85
C GLY A 513 10.59 -22.36 -21.00
N LEU A 514 11.08 -22.93 -19.90
CA LEU A 514 12.17 -23.93 -19.91
C LEU A 514 11.77 -25.21 -20.66
N ALA A 515 10.54 -25.70 -20.47
CA ALA A 515 10.04 -26.86 -21.22
C ALA A 515 9.97 -26.56 -22.74
N MET A 516 9.52 -25.36 -23.13
CA MET A 516 9.52 -24.94 -24.52
C MET A 516 10.93 -24.84 -25.11
N ILE A 517 11.92 -24.33 -24.36
CA ILE A 517 13.33 -24.27 -24.79
C ILE A 517 13.89 -25.66 -25.08
N ILE A 518 13.69 -26.62 -24.16
CA ILE A 518 14.20 -27.99 -24.30
C ILE A 518 13.58 -28.69 -25.53
N LEU A 519 12.28 -28.49 -25.77
CA LEU A 519 11.59 -29.09 -26.90
C LEU A 519 11.98 -28.42 -28.24
N VAL A 520 12.10 -27.09 -28.28
CA VAL A 520 12.62 -26.34 -29.44
C VAL A 520 14.04 -26.80 -29.81
N PHE A 521 14.89 -27.09 -28.83
CA PHE A 521 16.21 -27.69 -29.09
C PHE A 521 16.06 -29.08 -29.73
N VAL A 522 15.25 -29.98 -29.14
CA VAL A 522 15.07 -31.36 -29.66
C VAL A 522 14.44 -31.39 -31.05
N GLU A 523 13.47 -30.53 -31.35
CA GLU A 523 12.74 -30.53 -32.62
C GLU A 523 13.45 -29.78 -33.76
N TRP A 524 14.55 -29.08 -33.48
CA TRP A 524 15.22 -28.13 -34.39
C TRP A 524 15.52 -28.66 -35.80
N ASN A 525 15.89 -29.95 -35.91
CA ASN A 525 16.29 -30.58 -37.18
C ASN A 525 15.14 -31.32 -37.89
N ILE A 526 13.92 -31.36 -37.33
CA ILE A 526 12.77 -32.00 -37.96
C ILE A 526 12.28 -31.13 -39.14
N LYS A 527 12.32 -31.68 -40.35
CA LYS A 527 12.15 -30.90 -41.59
C LYS A 527 10.74 -30.33 -41.75
N GLU A 528 9.71 -31.06 -41.29
CA GLU A 528 8.30 -30.65 -41.38
C GLU A 528 8.00 -29.35 -40.61
N PHE A 529 8.55 -29.20 -39.40
CA PHE A 529 8.23 -28.12 -38.45
C PHE A 529 9.24 -26.96 -38.46
N LYS A 530 10.21 -26.98 -39.38
CA LYS A 530 11.35 -26.03 -39.43
C LYS A 530 10.95 -24.55 -39.39
N HIS A 531 9.79 -24.18 -39.94
CA HIS A 531 9.26 -22.82 -39.85
C HIS A 531 8.59 -22.54 -38.50
N ASP A 532 7.75 -23.47 -38.03
CA ASP A 532 7.06 -23.36 -36.74
C ASP A 532 8.04 -23.20 -35.57
N ILE A 533 9.08 -24.05 -35.51
CA ILE A 533 10.11 -24.00 -34.46
C ILE A 533 10.77 -22.63 -34.40
N ARG A 534 11.15 -22.05 -35.55
CA ARG A 534 11.77 -20.71 -35.61
C ARG A 534 10.86 -19.62 -35.05
N TYR A 535 9.57 -19.65 -35.38
CA TYR A 535 8.60 -18.70 -34.83
C TYR A 535 8.40 -18.88 -33.32
N ILE A 536 8.43 -20.12 -32.82
CA ILE A 536 8.42 -20.39 -31.37
C ILE A 536 9.71 -19.87 -30.71
N THR A 537 10.88 -20.03 -31.33
CA THR A 537 12.15 -19.47 -30.80
C THR A 537 12.08 -17.96 -30.63
N SER A 538 11.51 -17.24 -31.59
CA SER A 538 11.25 -15.80 -31.47
C SER A 538 10.31 -15.47 -30.30
N THR A 539 9.27 -16.28 -30.09
CA THR A 539 8.30 -16.14 -28.99
C THR A 539 8.95 -16.32 -27.61
N ILE A 540 9.84 -17.32 -27.50
CA ILE A 540 10.66 -17.57 -26.30
C ILE A 540 11.59 -16.38 -26.04
N PHE A 541 12.27 -15.87 -27.07
CA PHE A 541 13.21 -14.76 -26.92
C PHE A 541 12.54 -13.46 -26.45
N ILE A 542 11.37 -13.11 -27.01
CA ILE A 542 10.53 -12.01 -26.53
C ILE A 542 10.11 -12.24 -25.07
N SER A 543 9.75 -13.47 -24.70
CA SER A 543 9.38 -13.81 -23.33
C SER A 543 10.52 -13.60 -22.33
N VAL A 544 11.74 -14.01 -22.66
CA VAL A 544 12.91 -13.78 -21.80
C VAL A 544 13.17 -12.27 -21.62
N ILE A 545 13.12 -11.48 -22.70
CA ILE A 545 13.29 -10.02 -22.61
C ILE A 545 12.19 -9.39 -21.76
N ALA A 546 10.92 -9.77 -21.95
CA ALA A 546 9.81 -9.22 -21.17
C ALA A 546 9.91 -9.58 -19.68
N TYR A 547 10.37 -10.78 -19.32
CA TYR A 547 10.63 -11.13 -17.92
C TYR A 547 11.78 -10.33 -17.31
N ILE A 548 12.85 -10.04 -18.06
CA ILE A 548 13.94 -9.17 -17.60
C ILE A 548 13.44 -7.74 -17.37
N LEU A 549 12.64 -7.19 -18.29
CA LEU A 549 12.05 -5.86 -18.15
C LEU A 549 11.06 -5.79 -16.97
N TYR A 550 10.20 -6.80 -16.80
CA TYR A 550 9.25 -6.85 -15.68
C TYR A 550 9.96 -7.03 -14.33
N ALA A 551 11.07 -7.79 -14.29
CA ALA A 551 11.91 -7.87 -13.10
C ALA A 551 12.56 -6.51 -12.79
N ALA A 552 13.12 -5.82 -13.79
CA ALA A 552 13.71 -4.49 -13.63
C ALA A 552 12.71 -3.46 -13.07
N THR A 553 11.45 -3.48 -13.51
CA THR A 553 10.39 -2.59 -12.96
C THR A 553 10.02 -2.88 -11.50
N ASN A 554 10.44 -4.02 -10.92
CA ASN A 554 10.22 -4.34 -9.51
C ASN A 554 11.47 -4.09 -8.63
N PHE A 555 12.65 -3.93 -9.25
CA PHE A 555 13.92 -3.63 -8.54
C PHE A 555 14.34 -2.16 -8.62
N ILE A 556 13.81 -1.40 -9.57
CA ILE A 556 14.04 0.04 -9.71
C ILE A 556 12.88 0.78 -9.00
N GLU A 557 13.21 1.67 -8.07
CA GLU A 557 12.24 2.55 -7.41
C GLU A 557 11.73 3.62 -8.42
N ILE A 558 10.67 3.28 -9.15
CA ILE A 558 10.05 4.16 -10.15
C ILE A 558 9.17 5.18 -9.41
N LYS A 559 9.70 6.39 -9.24
CA LYS A 559 8.99 7.54 -8.66
C LYS A 559 7.95 8.13 -9.63
N GLY A 560 6.94 8.77 -9.08
CA GLY A 560 5.78 9.33 -9.79
C GLY A 560 4.76 8.30 -10.31
N TYR A 561 3.49 8.48 -9.92
CA TYR A 561 2.36 7.61 -10.30
C TYR A 561 2.26 7.28 -11.80
N LYS A 562 2.60 8.23 -12.68
CA LYS A 562 2.57 8.04 -14.13
C LYS A 562 3.55 6.97 -14.60
N ALA A 563 4.75 6.94 -14.06
CA ALA A 563 5.79 6.00 -14.48
C ALA A 563 5.51 4.58 -13.96
N GLN A 564 5.06 4.45 -12.70
CA GLN A 564 4.60 3.17 -12.15
C GLN A 564 3.46 2.54 -12.95
N PHE A 565 2.59 3.36 -13.56
CA PHE A 565 1.52 2.88 -14.43
C PHE A 565 1.99 2.59 -15.87
N ILE A 566 2.61 3.57 -16.53
CA ILE A 566 2.88 3.53 -17.97
C ILE A 566 3.94 2.47 -18.32
N VAL A 567 5.00 2.32 -17.51
CA VAL A 567 6.11 1.41 -17.87
C VAL A 567 5.67 -0.06 -17.88
N PRO A 568 5.00 -0.61 -16.85
CA PRO A 568 4.49 -1.99 -16.90
C PRO A 568 3.41 -2.21 -17.98
N ALA A 569 2.57 -1.20 -18.26
CA ALA A 569 1.58 -1.27 -19.33
C ALA A 569 2.25 -1.35 -20.72
N LEU A 570 3.28 -0.54 -20.96
CA LEU A 570 4.05 -0.54 -22.20
C LEU A 570 4.81 -1.86 -22.40
N VAL A 571 5.46 -2.40 -21.37
CA VAL A 571 6.14 -3.72 -21.44
C VAL A 571 5.15 -4.84 -21.79
N SER A 572 3.95 -4.82 -21.20
CA SER A 572 2.91 -5.82 -21.47
C SER A 572 2.36 -5.72 -22.90
N TYR A 573 2.12 -4.50 -23.39
CA TYR A 573 1.73 -4.26 -24.78
C TYR A 573 2.82 -4.70 -25.77
N LEU A 574 4.08 -4.30 -25.53
CA LEU A 574 5.22 -4.66 -26.39
C LEU A 574 5.46 -6.17 -26.44
N TYR A 575 5.26 -6.90 -25.35
CA TYR A 575 5.26 -8.37 -25.35
C TYR A 575 4.19 -8.91 -26.30
N ALA A 576 2.93 -8.50 -26.13
CA ALA A 576 1.82 -9.06 -26.87
C ALA A 576 1.90 -8.78 -28.38
N ILE A 577 2.14 -7.52 -28.78
CA ILE A 577 2.27 -7.14 -30.20
C ILE A 577 3.46 -7.86 -30.86
N SER A 578 4.61 -7.98 -30.18
CA SER A 578 5.79 -8.62 -30.76
C SER A 578 5.56 -10.12 -31.00
N ASN A 579 4.89 -10.80 -30.08
CA ASN A 579 4.55 -12.21 -30.24
C ASN A 579 3.50 -12.42 -31.35
N TYR A 580 2.45 -11.60 -31.40
CA TYR A 580 1.50 -11.61 -32.52
C TYR A 580 2.19 -11.39 -33.88
N MET A 581 3.07 -10.40 -33.98
CA MET A 581 3.75 -10.08 -35.24
C MET A 581 4.72 -11.18 -35.68
N LEU A 582 5.56 -11.70 -34.77
CA LEU A 582 6.56 -12.73 -35.11
C LEU A 582 5.97 -14.15 -35.21
N TYR A 583 4.89 -14.47 -34.50
CA TYR A 583 4.31 -15.82 -34.49
C TYR A 583 3.12 -16.02 -35.41
N PHE A 584 2.24 -15.01 -35.52
CA PHE A 584 1.00 -15.08 -36.31
C PHE A 584 1.16 -14.36 -37.66
N VAL A 585 1.52 -13.08 -37.65
CA VAL A 585 1.57 -12.27 -38.88
C VAL A 585 2.68 -12.73 -39.84
N ALA A 586 3.84 -13.12 -39.31
CA ALA A 586 4.95 -13.64 -40.11
C ALA A 586 4.56 -14.84 -41.01
N ARG A 587 3.54 -15.63 -40.61
CA ARG A 587 3.04 -16.79 -41.38
C ARG A 587 2.45 -16.41 -42.73
N PHE A 588 1.83 -15.24 -42.85
CA PHE A 588 1.27 -14.79 -44.14
C PHE A 588 2.35 -14.66 -45.22
N PHE A 589 3.57 -14.29 -44.82
CA PHE A 589 4.71 -14.04 -45.71
C PHE A 589 5.60 -15.27 -45.95
N THR A 590 5.48 -16.33 -45.15
CA THR A 590 6.24 -17.58 -45.36
C THR A 590 5.91 -18.23 -46.71
N LYS A 591 6.92 -18.58 -47.51
CA LYS A 591 6.76 -19.38 -48.73
C LYS A 591 6.81 -20.87 -48.38
N TYR A 592 5.64 -21.47 -48.11
CA TYR A 592 5.52 -22.93 -48.10
C TYR A 592 5.79 -23.49 -49.51
N SER A 593 6.48 -24.63 -49.56
CA SER A 593 6.76 -25.32 -50.82
C SER A 593 5.58 -26.23 -51.19
N ASN A 594 4.75 -25.81 -52.15
CA ASN A 594 3.70 -26.66 -52.73
C ASN A 594 4.35 -27.75 -53.60
N ASN A 595 4.71 -28.89 -53.00
CA ASN A 595 5.17 -30.08 -53.71
C ASN A 595 4.60 -31.37 -53.07
N ASN A 596 3.65 -32.00 -53.77
CA ASN A 596 3.42 -33.45 -53.84
C ASN A 596 2.80 -34.24 -52.66
N ASP A 597 2.24 -33.61 -51.62
CA ASP A 597 1.48 -34.34 -50.58
C ASP A 597 0.09 -34.83 -51.09
N ASP A 598 -0.69 -33.97 -51.76
CA ASP A 598 -2.07 -34.32 -52.16
C ASP A 598 -2.12 -35.44 -53.24
N THR A 599 -1.16 -35.44 -54.18
CA THR A 599 -1.09 -36.44 -55.26
C THR A 599 -0.62 -37.81 -54.77
N THR A 600 0.28 -37.86 -53.77
CA THR A 600 0.75 -39.13 -53.21
C THR A 600 -0.32 -39.82 -52.36
N ILE A 601 -1.10 -39.07 -51.58
CA ILE A 601 -2.21 -39.63 -50.77
C ILE A 601 -3.32 -40.21 -51.65
N ILE A 602 -3.65 -39.57 -52.78
CA ILE A 602 -4.63 -40.10 -53.75
C ILE A 602 -4.11 -41.39 -54.38
N ASN A 603 -2.86 -41.44 -54.83
CA ASN A 603 -2.27 -42.63 -55.43
C ASN A 603 -2.19 -43.82 -54.45
N ILE A 604 -1.89 -43.57 -53.15
CA ILE A 604 -1.88 -44.61 -52.12
C ILE A 604 -3.28 -45.17 -51.84
N LYS A 605 -4.36 -44.39 -52.00
CA LYS A 605 -5.73 -44.91 -51.94
C LYS A 605 -6.07 -45.75 -53.17
N ASN A 606 -5.74 -45.28 -54.37
CA ASN A 606 -6.06 -45.98 -55.61
C ASN A 606 -5.30 -47.33 -55.72
N ALA A 607 -4.03 -47.37 -55.28
CA ALA A 607 -3.22 -48.58 -55.22
C ALA A 607 -3.76 -49.68 -54.28
N ARG A 608 -4.72 -49.39 -53.39
CA ARG A 608 -5.36 -50.38 -52.51
C ARG A 608 -6.62 -51.05 -53.09
N TYR A 609 -7.11 -50.59 -54.24
CA TYR A 609 -8.32 -51.13 -54.88
C TYR A 609 -8.06 -51.81 -56.25
N GLY A 610 -6.82 -51.78 -56.76
CA GLY A 610 -6.45 -52.31 -58.08
C GLY A 610 -5.35 -53.37 -58.02
N ALA A 611 -5.61 -54.53 -57.40
CA ALA A 611 -4.65 -55.63 -57.26
C ALA A 611 -5.11 -56.92 -57.97
N VAL A 612 -5.00 -56.94 -59.30
CA VAL A 612 -5.13 -58.17 -60.11
C VAL A 612 -3.74 -58.59 -60.59
N SER A 613 -3.37 -59.86 -60.36
CA SER A 613 -2.06 -60.40 -60.77
C SER A 613 -1.98 -60.61 -62.29
N PRO A 614 -0.80 -60.48 -62.92
CA PRO A 614 -0.05 -61.71 -63.21
C PRO A 614 1.50 -61.62 -63.18
N LYS A 615 2.09 -62.73 -62.70
CA LYS A 615 3.31 -63.44 -63.20
C LYS A 615 4.57 -62.65 -63.66
N ILE A 616 5.59 -62.70 -62.79
CA ILE A 616 6.97 -63.20 -63.03
C ILE A 616 7.52 -63.19 -64.48
N THR A 617 8.61 -62.45 -64.69
CA THR A 617 9.81 -62.87 -65.43
C THR A 617 11.07 -62.28 -64.78
N ASN A 618 12.21 -62.97 -64.86
CA ASN A 618 13.47 -62.55 -64.24
C ASN A 618 14.33 -61.71 -65.21
N ASN A 619 15.11 -60.75 -64.68
CA ASN A 619 16.57 -60.66 -64.92
C ASN A 619 17.23 -59.60 -64.01
N THR A 620 18.56 -59.64 -63.93
CA THR A 620 19.43 -58.95 -62.94
C THR A 620 20.24 -57.80 -63.59
N PRO A 621 21.23 -57.17 -62.91
CA PRO A 621 21.08 -56.30 -61.75
C PRO A 621 21.78 -54.92 -61.94
N ILE A 622 21.40 -53.88 -61.19
CA ILE A 622 22.15 -52.60 -61.13
C ILE A 622 22.42 -52.19 -59.67
N SER A 623 23.56 -51.53 -59.47
CA SER A 623 24.27 -51.36 -58.20
C SER A 623 23.70 -50.32 -57.23
N LEU A 624 23.85 -50.59 -55.94
CA LEU A 624 23.61 -49.65 -54.84
C LEU A 624 24.90 -48.88 -54.51
N GLU A 625 25.02 -47.61 -54.91
CA GLU A 625 26.13 -46.77 -54.43
C GLU A 625 25.91 -46.35 -52.97
N LYS A 626 26.94 -46.55 -52.14
CA LYS A 626 26.88 -46.39 -50.69
C LYS A 626 28.08 -45.57 -50.22
N HIS A 627 27.97 -44.24 -50.32
CA HIS A 627 29.05 -43.33 -49.90
C HIS A 627 29.28 -43.40 -48.39
N SER A 628 30.34 -44.12 -48.00
CA SER A 628 30.94 -44.08 -46.67
C SER A 628 32.06 -43.04 -46.61
N SER A 629 31.94 -42.04 -45.73
CA SER A 629 33.05 -41.15 -45.35
C SER A 629 33.62 -41.59 -44.00
N ASN A 630 34.69 -42.38 -44.02
CA ASN A 630 35.44 -42.71 -42.80
C ASN A 630 36.38 -41.57 -42.43
N THR A 631 36.50 -41.29 -41.13
CA THR A 631 37.72 -40.70 -40.54
C THR A 631 38.09 -41.51 -39.30
N SER A 632 39.37 -41.80 -39.13
CA SER A 632 39.83 -42.95 -38.33
C SER A 632 40.48 -42.60 -37.00
N ILE A 633 40.27 -43.46 -36.00
CA ILE A 633 41.29 -43.78 -34.97
C ILE A 633 41.50 -45.30 -35.03
N ASN A 634 42.75 -45.75 -34.88
CA ASN A 634 43.19 -47.06 -35.35
C ASN A 634 43.75 -47.95 -34.22
N GLN A 635 43.70 -49.27 -34.44
CA GLN A 635 44.46 -50.33 -33.75
C GLN A 635 44.35 -50.48 -32.21
N CYS A 636 43.80 -51.62 -31.79
CA CYS A 636 44.59 -52.61 -31.05
C CYS A 636 44.00 -54.03 -31.23
N ASN A 637 44.82 -55.07 -31.08
CA ASN A 637 44.45 -56.44 -31.48
C ASN A 637 43.71 -57.24 -30.39
N GLY A 638 42.75 -58.06 -30.83
CA GLY A 638 42.58 -59.44 -30.36
C GLY A 638 42.47 -59.71 -28.86
N VAL A 639 41.42 -59.21 -28.19
CA VAL A 639 40.98 -59.72 -26.88
C VAL A 639 39.50 -60.06 -26.94
N VAL A 640 39.10 -61.19 -26.35
CA VAL A 640 37.69 -61.59 -26.21
C VAL A 640 37.02 -60.67 -25.20
N VAL A 641 36.16 -59.77 -25.68
CA VAL A 641 35.37 -58.86 -24.82
C VAL A 641 33.92 -59.34 -24.78
N VAL A 642 33.43 -59.56 -23.55
CA VAL A 642 32.04 -59.93 -23.23
C VAL A 642 31.08 -58.88 -23.80
N GLY A 643 29.91 -59.34 -24.28
CA GLY A 643 28.94 -58.49 -24.98
C GLY A 643 28.57 -57.21 -24.22
N PRO A 644 28.33 -56.09 -24.93
CA PRO A 644 28.16 -54.79 -24.30
C PRO A 644 26.90 -54.75 -23.43
N THR A 645 27.11 -54.58 -22.13
CA THR A 645 26.04 -54.17 -21.21
C THR A 645 25.45 -52.84 -21.69
N GLN A 646 24.12 -52.70 -21.61
CA GLN A 646 23.46 -51.44 -21.96
C GLN A 646 23.89 -50.34 -20.99
N ARG A 647 24.91 -49.55 -21.36
CA ARG A 647 25.14 -48.24 -20.75
C ARG A 647 23.87 -47.42 -20.96
N ARG A 648 23.18 -47.10 -19.86
CA ARG A 648 22.16 -46.04 -19.87
C ARG A 648 22.87 -44.76 -20.33
N MET A 649 22.52 -44.27 -21.51
CA MET A 649 22.97 -42.96 -22.01
C MET A 649 22.65 -41.89 -20.96
N SER A 650 23.52 -40.89 -20.81
CA SER A 650 23.16 -39.74 -19.97
C SER A 650 21.97 -39.00 -20.58
N LEU A 651 21.26 -38.21 -19.78
CA LEU A 651 20.19 -37.36 -20.30
C LEU A 651 20.69 -36.39 -21.37
N MET A 652 21.95 -35.95 -21.30
CA MET A 652 22.57 -35.09 -22.30
C MET A 652 22.82 -35.85 -23.62
N ASP A 653 23.43 -37.03 -23.57
CA ASP A 653 23.64 -37.87 -24.76
C ASP A 653 22.30 -38.20 -25.45
N HIS A 654 21.26 -38.45 -24.64
CA HIS A 654 19.91 -38.75 -25.13
C HIS A 654 19.27 -37.54 -25.81
N LEU A 655 19.39 -36.33 -25.24
CA LEU A 655 18.90 -35.10 -25.86
C LEU A 655 19.67 -34.72 -27.14
N VAL A 656 21.00 -34.91 -27.17
CA VAL A 656 21.83 -34.69 -28.36
C VAL A 656 21.51 -35.71 -29.46
N SER A 657 21.26 -36.97 -29.11
CA SER A 657 20.79 -37.99 -30.05
C SER A 657 19.42 -37.62 -30.65
N LEU A 658 18.47 -37.18 -29.81
CA LEU A 658 17.16 -36.70 -30.26
C LEU A 658 17.25 -35.45 -31.16
N HIS A 659 18.16 -34.52 -30.85
CA HIS A 659 18.40 -33.34 -31.69
C HIS A 659 18.95 -33.74 -33.07
N ASN A 660 19.98 -34.59 -33.13
CA ASN A 660 20.64 -34.95 -34.38
C ASN A 660 19.79 -35.85 -35.28
N TYR A 661 19.11 -36.84 -34.71
CA TYR A 661 18.39 -37.89 -35.46
C TYR A 661 16.85 -37.75 -35.37
N GLY A 662 16.33 -36.63 -34.85
CA GLY A 662 14.91 -36.45 -34.54
C GLY A 662 13.94 -36.70 -35.70
N ASP A 663 14.32 -36.33 -36.93
CA ASP A 663 13.54 -36.55 -38.15
C ASP A 663 13.40 -38.06 -38.50
N GLU A 664 14.38 -38.88 -38.13
CA GLU A 664 14.41 -40.33 -38.37
C GLU A 664 13.75 -41.11 -37.21
N ILE A 665 14.04 -40.70 -35.96
CA ILE A 665 13.41 -41.24 -34.74
C ILE A 665 11.89 -40.99 -34.77
N LYS A 666 11.45 -39.83 -35.27
CA LYS A 666 10.01 -39.54 -35.44
C LYS A 666 9.36 -40.48 -36.45
N LYS A 667 9.91 -40.59 -37.67
CA LYS A 667 9.38 -41.48 -38.72
C LYS A 667 9.31 -42.94 -38.27
N THR A 668 10.34 -43.43 -37.59
CA THR A 668 10.35 -44.81 -37.05
C THR A 668 9.38 -45.01 -35.89
N SER A 669 9.22 -44.03 -34.99
CA SER A 669 8.23 -44.15 -33.89
C SER A 669 6.78 -44.01 -34.35
N ASP A 670 6.50 -43.17 -35.37
CA ASP A 670 5.18 -43.06 -35.99
C ASP A 670 4.82 -44.30 -36.82
N LEU A 671 5.77 -44.92 -37.53
CA LEU A 671 5.56 -46.24 -38.16
C LEU A 671 5.21 -47.32 -37.12
N ASN A 672 5.99 -47.41 -36.03
CA ASN A 672 5.76 -48.37 -34.93
C ASN A 672 4.48 -48.07 -34.13
N LYS A 673 3.90 -46.87 -34.25
CA LYS A 673 2.61 -46.47 -33.69
C LYS A 673 1.42 -46.92 -34.55
N HIS A 674 1.65 -47.29 -35.81
CA HIS A 674 0.62 -47.75 -36.75
C HIS A 674 0.71 -49.25 -37.12
N SER A 675 1.75 -49.96 -36.68
CA SER A 675 1.84 -51.43 -36.77
C SER A 675 1.09 -52.13 -35.64
N ASN A 676 0.12 -52.98 -35.97
CA ASN A 676 -0.55 -53.85 -34.99
C ASN A 676 0.39 -54.95 -34.46
N PRO A 677 0.32 -55.33 -33.17
CA PRO A 677 1.14 -56.39 -32.58
C PRO A 677 0.56 -57.78 -32.89
N SER A 678 0.64 -58.23 -34.14
CA SER A 678 0.06 -59.51 -34.59
C SER A 678 0.98 -60.36 -35.46
N SER A 679 2.31 -60.30 -35.23
CA SER A 679 3.27 -61.27 -35.77
C SER A 679 4.63 -61.24 -35.04
N MET A 680 4.75 -61.95 -33.92
CA MET A 680 6.05 -62.47 -33.47
C MET A 680 5.92 -63.95 -33.13
N VAL A 681 6.70 -64.76 -33.85
CA VAL A 681 6.82 -66.20 -33.63
C VAL A 681 7.76 -66.44 -32.46
N ASN A 682 7.31 -67.20 -31.46
CA ASN A 682 8.18 -67.62 -30.35
C ASN A 682 9.26 -68.58 -30.87
N ILE A 683 10.50 -68.11 -30.93
CA ILE A 683 11.68 -68.97 -31.11
C ILE A 683 12.38 -69.08 -29.75
N ASN A 684 12.02 -70.11 -29.00
CA ASN A 684 12.73 -70.50 -27.77
C ASN A 684 14.11 -71.06 -28.12
N VAL A 685 15.17 -70.52 -27.52
CA VAL A 685 16.50 -71.14 -27.49
C VAL A 685 16.94 -71.28 -26.03
N ASN A 686 16.74 -72.47 -25.47
CA ASN A 686 17.25 -72.83 -24.15
C ASN A 686 18.76 -73.06 -24.22
N VAL A 687 19.54 -72.38 -23.37
CA VAL A 687 20.94 -72.73 -23.12
C VAL A 687 21.01 -73.65 -21.90
N SER A 688 21.41 -74.91 -22.11
CA SER A 688 21.38 -75.96 -21.08
C SER A 688 22.58 -75.90 -20.11
N GLY A 689 22.32 -75.68 -18.81
CA GLY A 689 23.32 -75.67 -17.74
C GLY A 689 23.14 -76.79 -16.70
N LYS A 690 23.56 -78.01 -17.04
CA LYS A 690 23.63 -79.25 -16.23
C LYS A 690 23.29 -79.16 -14.72
N LYS A 691 22.32 -79.98 -14.26
CA LYS A 691 22.57 -81.00 -13.21
C LYS A 691 21.56 -82.16 -13.26
N LEU A 692 21.93 -83.22 -12.52
CA LEU A 692 21.63 -84.65 -12.68
C LEU A 692 20.15 -85.15 -12.56
N SER A 693 20.04 -86.45 -12.86
CA SER A 693 19.12 -87.47 -12.28
C SER A 693 17.67 -87.61 -12.77
N ARG A 694 17.53 -88.46 -13.79
CA ARG A 694 16.79 -89.75 -13.78
C ARG A 694 15.27 -89.79 -13.52
N SER A 695 14.57 -90.48 -14.44
CA SER A 695 13.28 -91.19 -14.30
C SER A 695 12.01 -90.38 -13.95
N SER A 696 10.82 -90.72 -14.45
CA SER A 696 10.41 -91.57 -15.59
C SER A 696 8.89 -91.48 -15.80
N LEU A 697 8.41 -91.87 -16.99
CA LEU A 697 7.04 -92.31 -17.29
C LEU A 697 5.89 -91.26 -17.21
N ASN A 698 5.46 -90.89 -18.41
CA ASN A 698 4.09 -91.07 -18.94
C ASN A 698 2.88 -90.27 -18.39
N ASN A 699 2.34 -89.47 -19.33
CA ASN A 699 0.96 -89.51 -19.86
C ASN A 699 -0.22 -88.84 -19.13
N SER A 700 -1.00 -88.13 -19.96
CA SER A 700 -2.48 -88.10 -20.01
C SER A 700 -3.29 -87.48 -18.86
N SER A 701 -4.42 -86.80 -19.10
CA SER A 701 -5.01 -86.23 -20.33
C SER A 701 -6.30 -85.42 -20.04
N MET A 702 -6.72 -84.60 -21.01
CA MET A 702 -8.12 -84.28 -21.35
C MET A 702 -9.03 -83.45 -20.41
N ASN A 703 -9.34 -82.24 -20.91
CA ASN A 703 -10.68 -81.73 -21.29
C ASN A 703 -11.73 -81.27 -20.23
N SER A 704 -12.74 -80.53 -20.76
CA SER A 704 -13.95 -79.93 -20.13
C SER A 704 -13.68 -78.75 -19.17
N SER A 705 -14.28 -77.55 -19.25
CA SER A 705 -15.68 -77.10 -19.52
C SER A 705 -16.64 -77.44 -18.36
N THR A 706 -17.51 -76.56 -17.84
CA THR A 706 -18.17 -75.34 -18.36
C THR A 706 -18.49 -74.29 -17.25
N ASP A 707 -18.77 -73.05 -17.67
CA ASP A 707 -19.80 -72.06 -17.22
C ASP A 707 -20.14 -71.75 -15.72
N GLU A 708 -20.20 -70.43 -15.49
CA GLU A 708 -21.06 -69.60 -14.59
C GLU A 708 -21.35 -69.90 -13.09
N VAL A 709 -20.90 -68.94 -12.24
CA VAL A 709 -21.64 -68.23 -11.15
C VAL A 709 -22.25 -69.01 -9.96
N VAL A 710 -21.84 -68.69 -8.71
CA VAL A 710 -22.72 -68.38 -7.54
C VAL A 710 -21.94 -68.04 -6.22
N ILE A 711 -22.25 -66.87 -5.64
CA ILE A 711 -22.28 -66.47 -4.19
C ILE A 711 -20.99 -66.57 -3.30
N SER A 712 -21.04 -65.88 -2.16
CA SER A 712 -19.98 -65.38 -1.28
C SER A 712 -19.60 -66.24 -0.06
N HIS A 713 -18.41 -65.97 0.52
CA HIS A 713 -18.14 -65.62 1.95
C HIS A 713 -16.90 -66.27 2.64
N ARG A 714 -16.15 -65.40 3.36
CA ARG A 714 -15.50 -65.57 4.68
C ARG A 714 -14.19 -66.37 4.85
N ARG A 715 -13.32 -65.76 5.70
CA ARG A 715 -12.38 -66.37 6.68
C ARG A 715 -11.10 -67.04 6.11
N LEU A 716 -10.02 -67.28 6.89
CA LEU A 716 -9.76 -67.13 8.34
C LEU A 716 -8.29 -66.68 8.62
N SER A 717 -7.83 -66.75 9.87
CA SER A 717 -6.59 -66.14 10.42
C SER A 717 -5.72 -67.10 11.25
N GLN A 718 -4.41 -66.85 11.35
CA GLN A 718 -3.48 -67.13 12.49
C GLN A 718 -2.07 -66.58 12.09
N ILE A 719 -1.21 -65.92 12.90
CA ILE A 719 -0.91 -65.77 14.35
C ILE A 719 0.16 -66.75 14.90
N GLY A 720 1.26 -66.17 15.42
CA GLY A 720 2.25 -66.79 16.33
C GLY A 720 3.71 -66.48 15.98
N VAL A 721 4.69 -66.34 16.90
CA VAL A 721 4.76 -66.21 18.39
C VAL A 721 6.07 -65.44 18.75
N ILE A 722 6.17 -64.82 19.94
CA ILE A 722 7.37 -64.11 20.50
C ILE A 722 8.07 -64.99 21.55
N PRO A 723 9.42 -64.89 21.73
CA PRO A 723 9.98 -64.74 23.09
C PRO A 723 11.14 -63.72 23.19
N GLU A 724 11.68 -63.51 24.40
CA GLU A 724 12.46 -62.33 24.80
C GLU A 724 13.98 -62.53 25.09
N ASN A 725 14.67 -61.39 25.25
CA ASN A 725 15.69 -61.06 26.28
C ASN A 725 17.17 -61.56 26.23
N LYS A 726 18.08 -60.56 26.36
CA LYS A 726 19.43 -60.51 27.00
C LYS A 726 20.67 -61.22 26.40
N ILE A 727 21.60 -60.38 25.87
CA ILE A 727 23.01 -60.15 26.32
C ILE A 727 23.94 -61.38 26.45
N PRO A 728 25.14 -61.46 25.77
CA PRO A 728 26.23 -60.47 25.99
C PRO A 728 27.28 -60.20 24.85
N LYS A 729 28.12 -59.14 25.05
CA LYS A 729 29.60 -59.01 24.81
C LYS A 729 30.29 -59.45 23.48
N ILE A 730 31.39 -58.83 22.96
CA ILE A 730 32.16 -57.59 23.23
C ILE A 730 33.25 -57.38 22.12
N ILE A 731 33.95 -56.21 22.09
CA ILE A 731 35.23 -55.92 21.36
C ILE A 731 35.15 -55.78 19.81
N SER A 732 35.81 -54.83 19.13
CA SER A 732 36.66 -53.66 19.48
C SER A 732 36.50 -52.55 18.40
N SER A 733 37.06 -51.33 18.45
CA SER A 733 38.20 -50.77 19.22
C SER A 733 38.12 -49.24 19.46
N SER A 734 38.66 -48.79 20.61
CA SER A 734 39.41 -47.52 20.87
C SER A 734 38.85 -46.14 20.44
N THR A 735 38.82 -45.09 21.28
CA THR A 735 39.22 -44.92 22.71
C THR A 735 38.54 -43.68 23.35
N GLU A 736 38.63 -43.58 24.70
CA GLU A 736 38.50 -42.40 25.60
C GLU A 736 38.00 -41.05 25.03
N LYS A 737 36.98 -40.36 25.56
CA LYS A 737 36.16 -40.45 26.79
C LYS A 737 36.87 -40.19 28.13
N ILE A 738 36.45 -39.12 28.81
CA ILE A 738 36.31 -38.99 30.27
C ILE A 738 35.29 -37.88 30.58
N SER A 739 35.01 -37.65 31.86
CA SER A 739 33.63 -37.62 32.36
C SER A 739 33.56 -37.26 33.85
N GLU A 740 32.41 -36.72 34.30
CA GLU A 740 31.94 -36.74 35.71
C GLU A 740 32.80 -35.90 36.72
N ASP A 741 32.30 -35.35 37.84
CA ASP A 741 30.91 -35.15 38.29
C ASP A 741 30.73 -34.00 39.32
N SER A 742 29.48 -33.53 39.44
CA SER A 742 28.74 -33.04 40.64
C SER A 742 29.31 -32.10 41.76
N PHE A 743 28.39 -31.24 42.26
CA PHE A 743 28.22 -30.66 43.63
C PHE A 743 29.15 -29.59 44.26
N ASN A 744 28.45 -28.54 44.76
CA ASN A 744 28.62 -27.67 45.95
C ASN A 744 29.83 -26.72 46.22
N GLU A 745 29.46 -25.45 46.36
CA GLU A 745 29.73 -24.51 47.49
C GLU A 745 31.12 -23.86 47.78
N VAL A 746 31.05 -22.53 47.90
CA VAL A 746 31.66 -21.66 48.94
C VAL A 746 33.20 -21.63 49.09
N SER A 747 33.79 -20.66 48.38
CA SER A 747 34.87 -19.72 48.78
C SER A 747 35.70 -19.96 50.06
N TYR A 748 37.04 -19.81 49.94
CA TYR A 748 37.99 -18.95 50.70
C TYR A 748 39.46 -19.53 50.64
N PRO A 749 40.52 -18.75 50.95
CA PRO A 749 41.95 -19.06 50.61
C PRO A 749 42.73 -19.60 51.85
N PRO A 750 44.10 -19.51 52.05
CA PRO A 750 45.20 -18.97 51.20
C PRO A 750 46.58 -19.70 51.24
N ARG A 751 47.57 -19.17 50.47
CA ARG A 751 49.06 -19.17 50.74
C ARG A 751 49.82 -20.54 50.66
N ASN A 752 51.13 -20.65 50.36
CA ASN A 752 52.12 -19.79 49.67
C ASN A 752 53.45 -20.57 49.39
N ARG A 753 54.37 -20.01 48.55
CA ARG A 753 55.81 -20.37 48.38
C ARG A 753 56.14 -21.73 47.68
N THR A 754 57.32 -21.97 47.07
CA THR A 754 58.66 -21.28 47.14
C THR A 754 59.53 -21.45 45.86
N ARG A 755 60.46 -20.49 45.60
CA ARG A 755 61.71 -20.55 44.76
C ARG A 755 61.55 -20.71 43.22
N SER A 756 62.41 -20.16 42.36
CA SER A 756 63.58 -19.25 42.54
C SER A 756 64.02 -18.53 41.22
N VAL A 757 64.40 -17.24 41.33
CA VAL A 757 65.66 -16.57 40.88
C VAL A 757 66.24 -16.94 39.47
N ASP A 758 66.57 -16.02 38.53
CA ASP A 758 67.03 -14.61 38.67
C ASP A 758 66.71 -13.66 37.46
N ASN A 759 66.86 -12.34 37.69
CA ASN A 759 67.15 -11.16 36.80
C ASN A 759 66.89 -11.17 35.25
N THR A 760 66.46 -10.08 34.58
CA THR A 760 66.66 -8.62 34.84
C THR A 760 65.62 -7.68 34.17
N ASN A 761 65.46 -6.46 34.74
CA ASN A 761 65.17 -5.14 34.12
C ASN A 761 63.79 -4.67 33.54
N TYR A 762 63.22 -3.69 34.28
CA TYR A 762 62.60 -2.40 33.87
C TYR A 762 61.10 -2.21 33.48
N THR A 763 60.38 -1.53 34.40
CA THR A 763 59.25 -0.55 34.27
C THR A 763 57.98 -0.90 33.48
N ARG A 764 56.74 -0.89 34.02
CA ARG A 764 55.94 0.10 34.83
C ARG A 764 55.59 1.41 34.10
N ASN A 765 54.40 2.02 34.24
CA ASN A 765 53.28 1.77 35.19
C ASN A 765 51.90 2.23 34.65
N HIS A 766 50.80 1.73 35.24
CA HIS A 766 49.43 2.28 35.07
C HIS A 766 49.12 3.36 36.13
N ARG A 767 48.16 4.28 35.85
CA ARG A 767 46.79 4.25 36.45
C ARG A 767 45.90 5.48 36.16
N ILE A 768 44.67 5.22 35.72
CA ILE A 768 43.36 5.66 36.28
C ILE A 768 43.36 6.99 37.07
N ASN A 769 42.63 8.02 36.59
CA ASN A 769 41.30 8.38 37.13
C ASN A 769 40.51 9.40 36.26
N SER A 770 39.42 9.93 36.81
CA SER A 770 38.30 10.65 36.16
C SER A 770 38.37 12.19 36.19
N LEU A 771 37.30 12.81 35.65
CA LEU A 771 36.73 14.14 35.93
C LEU A 771 37.10 15.39 35.08
N SER A 772 36.02 15.92 34.49
CA SER A 772 35.61 17.34 34.45
C SER A 772 36.09 18.30 33.35
N ASN A 773 35.07 18.97 32.77
CA ASN A 773 34.91 20.41 32.53
C ASN A 773 35.80 21.24 31.57
N ASN A 774 35.10 22.26 31.05
CA ASN A 774 35.55 23.60 30.66
C ASN A 774 36.29 23.83 29.34
N ASN A 775 35.54 24.44 28.41
CA ASN A 775 35.73 25.81 27.92
C ASN A 775 37.12 26.22 27.38
N GLY A 776 37.14 26.58 26.09
CA GLY A 776 38.29 27.19 25.39
C GLY A 776 38.16 26.98 23.88
N ASN A 777 37.36 27.75 23.13
CA ASN A 777 37.75 29.09 22.66
C ASN A 777 39.26 29.17 22.41
N ASN A 778 39.77 28.87 21.21
CA ASN A 778 39.64 29.72 20.02
C ASN A 778 39.91 28.91 18.73
N LYS A 779 39.14 29.09 17.64
CA LYS A 779 39.26 30.15 16.61
C LYS A 779 40.62 30.18 15.89
N LYS A 780 40.55 29.94 14.56
CA LYS A 780 41.43 30.49 13.50
C LYS A 780 42.90 30.02 13.50
N THR A 781 43.56 29.81 12.36
CA THR A 781 43.21 29.90 10.91
C THR A 781 44.08 28.86 10.16
N LEU A 782 43.76 28.44 8.93
CA LEU A 782 44.28 29.02 7.67
C LEU A 782 45.77 29.47 7.75
N ASP A 783 46.66 29.17 6.79
CA ASP A 783 46.38 28.70 5.42
C ASP A 783 47.63 28.16 4.67
N THR A 784 47.42 27.41 3.58
CA THR A 784 48.36 27.21 2.43
C THR A 784 49.77 26.58 2.72
N ILE A 785 50.70 26.28 1.77
CA ILE A 785 50.77 26.33 0.28
C ILE A 785 51.81 25.29 -0.28
N LYS A 786 51.53 24.62 -1.42
CA LYS A 786 52.45 24.09 -2.49
C LYS A 786 53.69 23.22 -2.12
N SER A 787 54.35 22.44 -3.00
CA SER A 787 54.18 22.00 -4.42
C SER A 787 55.09 20.77 -4.71
N CYS A 788 54.89 20.12 -5.87
CA CYS A 788 55.84 19.39 -6.77
C CYS A 788 57.20 18.83 -6.25
N GLU A 789 57.76 17.73 -6.77
CA GLU A 789 57.60 17.01 -8.06
C GLU A 789 58.19 15.56 -7.91
N ASN A 790 57.84 14.54 -8.73
CA ASN A 790 58.70 14.08 -9.84
C ASN A 790 58.22 12.79 -10.58
N LEU A 791 58.77 12.59 -11.79
CA LEU A 791 59.11 11.32 -12.51
C LEU A 791 58.03 10.40 -13.19
N HIS A 792 58.10 10.42 -14.54
CA HIS A 792 58.02 9.35 -15.58
C HIS A 792 57.88 7.85 -15.19
N SER A 793 57.42 6.89 -16.05
CA SER A 793 56.62 6.79 -17.32
C SER A 793 56.59 5.28 -17.76
N SER A 794 56.10 4.70 -18.89
CA SER A 794 55.43 5.05 -20.17
C SER A 794 54.90 3.76 -20.89
N ARG A 795 54.25 3.88 -22.09
CA ARG A 795 53.99 2.85 -23.17
C ARG A 795 52.88 1.79 -22.93
N PHE A 796 52.11 1.29 -23.93
CA PHE A 796 51.99 1.61 -25.38
C PHE A 796 50.63 1.16 -26.00
N SER A 797 50.07 1.93 -26.97
CA SER A 797 49.12 1.55 -28.07
C SER A 797 47.72 0.93 -27.73
N ASN A 798 46.59 1.15 -28.44
CA ASN A 798 46.11 1.96 -29.59
C ASN A 798 44.54 1.85 -29.63
N ASN A 799 43.67 2.51 -30.44
CA ASN A 799 43.80 3.47 -31.55
C ASN A 799 42.49 4.31 -31.76
N ARG A 800 42.62 5.51 -32.34
CA ARG A 800 41.91 6.21 -33.47
C ARG A 800 40.46 5.82 -33.90
N ILE A 801 39.64 6.71 -34.48
CA ILE A 801 39.90 7.85 -35.41
C ILE A 801 39.13 9.15 -35.06
N ASP A 802 39.84 10.29 -35.11
CA ASP A 802 39.58 11.67 -35.60
C ASP A 802 38.13 12.19 -35.83
N SER A 803 37.80 13.51 -35.80
CA SER A 803 38.62 14.71 -36.08
C SER A 803 38.16 16.02 -35.37
N ASN A 804 38.97 17.09 -35.49
CA ASN A 804 38.88 18.38 -34.74
C ASN A 804 37.94 19.45 -35.35
N VAL A 805 37.67 20.54 -34.59
CA VAL A 805 38.18 21.93 -34.86
C VAL A 805 37.81 22.92 -33.72
N ASN A 806 38.63 23.98 -33.54
CA ASN A 806 38.50 25.05 -32.52
C ASN A 806 37.51 26.18 -32.92
N VAL A 807 37.07 27.02 -31.96
CA VAL A 807 37.53 28.44 -31.77
C VAL A 807 36.75 29.22 -30.69
N ARG A 808 37.51 29.75 -29.72
CA ARG A 808 37.42 30.93 -28.80
C ARG A 808 36.12 31.76 -28.52
N SER A 809 36.14 32.28 -27.27
CA SER A 809 35.88 33.66 -26.80
C SER A 809 34.46 34.24 -26.57
N SER A 810 33.93 33.99 -25.36
CA SER A 810 33.81 34.94 -24.23
C SER A 810 33.16 36.36 -24.35
N THR A 811 32.23 36.59 -23.41
CA THR A 811 31.98 37.80 -22.56
C THR A 811 31.35 39.10 -23.11
N ASN A 812 30.08 39.29 -22.74
CA ASN A 812 29.48 40.43 -22.00
C ASN A 812 29.82 41.90 -22.36
N LEU A 813 28.77 42.71 -22.63
CA LEU A 813 28.48 44.02 -21.97
C LEU A 813 27.09 44.60 -22.37
N TYR A 814 26.61 45.59 -21.60
CA TYR A 814 25.31 46.31 -21.64
C TYR A 814 25.56 47.84 -21.93
N PRO A 815 24.59 48.80 -21.96
CA PRO A 815 23.12 48.80 -22.12
C PRO A 815 22.56 49.95 -23.07
N ILE A 816 21.23 50.20 -23.04
CA ILE A 816 20.45 51.45 -23.40
C ILE A 816 20.29 51.86 -24.89
N LYS A 817 19.05 52.01 -25.42
CA LYS A 817 18.31 53.29 -25.67
C LYS A 817 17.02 53.19 -26.54
N ASP A 818 16.24 54.28 -26.60
CA ASP A 818 14.85 54.44 -27.07
C ASP A 818 14.67 54.61 -28.61
N ASN A 819 13.47 54.27 -29.14
CA ASN A 819 12.52 55.25 -29.75
C ASN A 819 11.23 54.65 -30.39
N MET A 820 10.25 55.53 -30.64
CA MET A 820 8.97 55.28 -31.34
C MET A 820 9.08 55.52 -32.86
N PRO A 821 8.07 55.17 -33.70
CA PRO A 821 7.12 56.21 -34.16
C PRO A 821 5.66 55.72 -34.35
N SER A 822 4.75 56.62 -34.76
CA SER A 822 3.29 56.44 -34.81
C SER A 822 2.64 56.86 -36.15
N GLN A 823 1.44 56.35 -36.48
CA GLN A 823 0.56 56.91 -37.53
C GLN A 823 -0.95 56.86 -37.19
N ILE A 824 -1.47 58.04 -36.81
CA ILE A 824 -2.74 58.75 -37.10
C ILE A 824 -3.97 58.01 -37.71
N ILE A 825 -5.17 58.56 -37.39
CA ILE A 825 -6.51 58.44 -38.03
C ILE A 825 -7.44 57.33 -37.45
N SER A 826 -8.73 57.57 -37.17
CA SER A 826 -9.39 58.53 -36.24
C SER A 826 -10.93 58.42 -36.34
N VAL A 827 -11.61 58.30 -35.19
CA VAL A 827 -12.98 58.80 -34.90
C VAL A 827 -14.15 58.38 -35.81
N TYR A 828 -15.11 57.64 -35.24
CA TYR A 828 -16.51 58.12 -35.11
C TYR A 828 -17.20 57.46 -33.90
N SER A 829 -18.27 58.09 -33.42
CA SER A 829 -18.97 57.78 -32.17
C SER A 829 -20.47 57.47 -32.38
N ASP A 830 -21.14 57.20 -31.25
CA ASP A 830 -22.57 57.38 -30.98
C ASP A 830 -23.58 56.26 -31.31
N ASP A 831 -24.22 55.80 -30.23
CA ASP A 831 -25.64 55.49 -30.05
C ASP A 831 -26.48 54.96 -31.23
N ASN A 832 -27.10 53.79 -31.00
CA ASN A 832 -28.49 53.87 -30.52
C ASN A 832 -29.03 52.65 -29.75
N SER A 833 -30.28 52.80 -29.30
CA SER A 833 -30.92 52.04 -28.22
C SER A 833 -32.13 51.18 -28.67
N GLN A 834 -32.67 50.41 -27.71
CA GLN A 834 -34.03 49.86 -27.61
C GLN A 834 -34.36 48.39 -27.97
N LYS A 835 -34.93 47.74 -26.92
CA LYS A 835 -36.16 46.93 -26.89
C LYS A 835 -36.15 45.41 -27.17
N MET A 836 -36.46 44.70 -26.08
CA MET A 836 -37.59 43.76 -25.92
C MET A 836 -37.82 42.68 -26.99
N GLY A 837 -37.49 41.44 -26.63
CA GLY A 837 -38.10 40.21 -27.18
C GLY A 837 -38.23 39.18 -26.07
N SER A 838 -39.43 38.66 -25.83
CA SER A 838 -39.73 37.77 -24.70
C SER A 838 -40.14 36.36 -25.12
N ASN A 839 -40.27 35.48 -24.11
CA ASN A 839 -41.02 34.22 -24.09
C ASN A 839 -40.27 32.90 -24.38
N ASN A 840 -40.13 32.14 -23.29
CA ASN A 840 -40.67 30.79 -23.09
C ASN A 840 -39.96 29.52 -23.62
N PHE A 841 -39.62 28.68 -22.63
CA PHE A 841 -40.01 27.27 -22.50
C PHE A 841 -40.08 26.37 -23.75
N LEU A 842 -39.34 25.27 -23.69
CA LEU A 842 -39.96 23.94 -23.79
C LEU A 842 -39.18 22.90 -22.97
N SER A 843 -39.91 21.94 -22.37
CA SER A 843 -39.37 20.90 -21.48
C SER A 843 -40.13 19.59 -21.67
N ILE A 844 -39.43 18.52 -22.04
CA ILE A 844 -39.90 17.13 -22.15
C ILE A 844 -38.69 16.30 -21.71
N ASN A 845 -38.59 15.65 -20.55
CA ASN A 845 -39.54 14.90 -19.71
C ASN A 845 -39.87 13.51 -20.30
N GLU A 846 -39.19 12.47 -19.82
CA GLU A 846 -39.60 11.07 -19.97
C GLU A 846 -39.38 10.34 -18.63
N SER A 847 -40.29 9.45 -18.25
CA SER A 847 -40.40 8.92 -16.88
C SER A 847 -40.97 7.51 -16.85
N VAL A 848 -40.60 6.72 -15.84
CA VAL A 848 -41.19 5.39 -15.56
C VAL A 848 -41.47 5.25 -14.07
N ASN A 849 -42.69 4.81 -13.73
CA ASN A 849 -43.23 4.61 -12.38
C ASN A 849 -42.71 3.29 -11.74
N MET A 850 -42.85 2.99 -10.43
CA MET A 850 -44.11 2.93 -9.66
C MET A 850 -43.93 2.83 -8.12
N ASN A 851 -44.84 3.48 -7.39
CA ASN A 851 -45.66 2.99 -6.24
C ASN A 851 -45.00 2.41 -4.95
N HIS A 852 -45.58 2.50 -3.74
CA HIS A 852 -46.87 3.07 -3.27
C HIS A 852 -46.81 3.34 -1.73
N ASN A 853 -47.61 4.31 -1.24
CA ASN A 853 -48.25 4.37 0.10
C ASN A 853 -47.38 4.58 1.38
N SER A 854 -47.87 5.20 2.47
CA SER A 854 -49.15 5.91 2.73
C SER A 854 -49.13 6.87 3.94
N MET A 855 -49.73 8.07 3.75
CA MET A 855 -50.63 8.87 4.63
C MET A 855 -50.39 9.06 6.15
N GLU A 856 -50.52 10.35 6.55
CA GLU A 856 -51.15 10.90 7.77
C GLU A 856 -50.45 10.69 9.14
N THR A 857 -50.65 11.54 10.16
CA THR A 857 -51.75 12.51 10.43
C THR A 857 -51.25 13.83 11.06
N VAL A 858 -52.08 14.89 11.01
CA VAL A 858 -51.83 16.20 11.66
C VAL A 858 -52.68 16.35 12.93
N SER A 859 -52.13 16.94 13.99
CA SER A 859 -52.94 17.63 15.02
C SER A 859 -52.25 18.88 15.58
N ARG A 860 -53.01 19.97 15.69
CA ARG A 860 -52.63 21.19 16.42
C ARG A 860 -53.46 21.23 17.71
N ILE A 861 -52.85 21.60 18.84
CA ILE A 861 -53.58 22.30 19.91
C ILE A 861 -52.71 23.48 20.36
N SER A 862 -53.34 24.65 20.45
CA SER A 862 -52.75 25.88 21.00
C SER A 862 -53.46 26.25 22.29
N LYS A 863 -52.73 26.75 23.29
CA LYS A 863 -53.29 27.72 24.25
C LYS A 863 -52.23 28.73 24.66
N LYS A 864 -52.62 30.01 24.65
CA LYS A 864 -51.96 31.07 25.40
C LYS A 864 -52.48 31.00 26.83
N ASP A 865 -51.72 31.54 27.77
CA ASP A 865 -52.25 32.59 28.66
C ASP A 865 -51.13 33.53 29.11
N LYS A 866 -51.50 34.72 29.60
CA LYS A 866 -50.62 35.70 30.25
C LYS A 866 -51.09 35.86 31.69
N ILE A 867 -50.22 36.27 32.62
CA ILE A 867 -50.47 37.41 33.53
C ILE A 867 -49.22 37.81 34.35
N ASN A 868 -49.23 39.09 34.71
CA ASN A 868 -48.24 39.94 35.37
C ASN A 868 -47.41 39.39 36.55
N ALA A 869 -46.09 39.61 36.44
CA ALA A 869 -45.24 40.39 37.35
C ALA A 869 -45.66 40.68 38.82
N SER A 870 -44.71 40.47 39.73
CA SER A 870 -44.60 41.19 41.00
C SER A 870 -43.12 41.43 41.38
N ASN A 871 -42.77 42.65 41.79
CA ASN A 871 -41.43 42.95 42.32
C ASN A 871 -41.19 42.27 43.67
N ASN A 872 -39.94 41.96 44.01
CA ASN A 872 -39.41 42.36 45.31
C ASN A 872 -37.89 42.57 45.29
N ARG A 873 -37.43 43.60 46.02
CA ARG A 873 -36.01 43.83 46.33
C ARG A 873 -35.74 43.29 47.73
N LEU A 874 -34.62 42.62 47.92
CA LEU A 874 -33.93 42.58 49.21
C LEU A 874 -32.43 42.43 48.94
N GLY A 875 -31.62 43.34 49.48
CA GLY A 875 -30.17 43.31 49.37
C GLY A 875 -29.56 43.21 50.76
N ILE A 876 -28.50 42.41 50.89
CA ILE A 876 -27.65 42.33 52.08
C ILE A 876 -26.22 42.65 51.65
N ARG A 877 -25.43 43.20 52.59
CA ARG A 877 -24.10 43.79 52.40
C ARG A 877 -23.22 43.38 53.58
N HIS A 878 -21.90 43.59 53.47
CA HIS A 878 -20.82 43.25 54.43
C HIS A 878 -20.24 41.83 54.27
N ASP A 879 -18.92 41.61 54.40
CA ASP A 879 -17.77 42.52 54.22
C ASP A 879 -16.47 41.71 53.98
N LYS A 880 -15.34 42.42 53.85
CA LYS A 880 -13.91 42.00 53.75
C LYS A 880 -13.54 40.75 54.60
N THR A 881 -12.47 39.98 54.29
CA THR A 881 -11.09 40.46 54.03
C THR A 881 -10.18 39.40 53.35
N PHE A 882 -9.09 39.87 52.73
CA PHE A 882 -7.98 39.13 52.09
C PHE A 882 -7.47 37.84 52.77
N LEU A 883 -7.04 36.88 51.95
CA LEU A 883 -5.78 36.15 52.12
C LEU A 883 -5.28 35.61 50.76
N SER A 884 -4.03 35.91 50.39
CA SER A 884 -3.39 35.46 49.14
C SER A 884 -2.68 34.12 49.31
N VAL A 885 -2.88 33.16 48.39
CA VAL A 885 -2.19 31.86 48.41
C VAL A 885 -1.58 31.56 47.03
N ASN A 886 -0.34 31.06 47.04
CA ASN A 886 0.46 30.74 45.85
C ASN A 886 0.12 29.30 45.34
N PRO A 887 0.14 29.01 44.02
CA PRO A 887 -0.44 27.77 43.49
C PRO A 887 0.51 26.57 43.59
N SER A 888 0.19 25.58 44.44
CA SER A 888 0.93 24.30 44.50
C SER A 888 0.14 23.12 45.11
N VAL A 889 -1.12 22.89 44.68
CA VAL A 889 -1.93 21.76 45.19
C VAL A 889 -2.41 20.82 44.07
N PHE A 890 -1.57 19.82 43.76
CA PHE A 890 -1.99 18.57 43.10
C PHE A 890 -1.17 17.37 43.61
N SER A 891 -0.94 17.32 44.93
CA SER A 891 -0.06 16.33 45.59
C SER A 891 -0.34 16.14 47.10
N ALA A 892 -1.61 16.09 47.53
CA ALA A 892 -1.95 15.93 48.97
C ALA A 892 -3.33 15.28 49.23
N ALA A 893 -3.51 13.99 48.89
CA ALA A 893 -4.78 13.28 49.11
C ALA A 893 -4.63 11.79 49.50
N THR A 894 -3.51 11.39 50.12
CA THR A 894 -3.20 9.97 50.40
C THR A 894 -2.54 9.72 51.77
N THR A 895 -2.98 10.40 52.84
CA THR A 895 -2.42 10.19 54.20
C THR A 895 -3.39 10.39 55.37
N SER A 896 -4.66 9.96 55.24
CA SER A 896 -5.62 10.05 56.35
C SER A 896 -6.66 8.91 56.40
N PHE A 897 -6.21 7.67 56.55
CA PHE A 897 -6.96 6.63 57.28
C PHE A 897 -6.02 5.50 57.68
N GLN A 898 -5.46 5.59 58.90
CA GLN A 898 -4.69 4.50 59.50
C GLN A 898 -5.59 3.74 60.49
N SER A 899 -5.40 2.43 60.55
CA SER A 899 -6.31 1.49 61.23
C SER A 899 -6.52 1.76 62.71
N ALA A 900 -7.79 1.85 63.12
CA ALA A 900 -8.23 1.48 64.46
C ALA A 900 -9.05 0.17 64.35
N LYS A 901 -8.64 -0.88 65.05
CA LYS A 901 -9.48 -2.06 65.31
C LYS A 901 -10.28 -1.82 66.59
N GLY A 902 -11.53 -2.25 66.62
CA GLY A 902 -12.38 -2.25 67.81
C GLY A 902 -13.66 -3.04 67.51
N ASP A 903 -13.82 -4.17 68.18
CA ASP A 903 -14.84 -5.17 67.88
C ASP A 903 -16.24 -4.75 68.38
N ASN A 904 -17.31 -5.17 67.68
CA ASN A 904 -18.47 -5.85 68.28
C ASN A 904 -19.50 -6.31 67.22
N GLU A 905 -20.42 -7.18 67.65
CA GLU A 905 -21.31 -8.00 66.81
C GLU A 905 -22.76 -7.48 66.76
N SER A 906 -23.48 -7.79 65.65
CA SER A 906 -24.97 -7.90 65.56
C SER A 906 -25.81 -6.61 65.82
N TYR A 907 -26.96 -6.35 65.17
CA TYR A 907 -28.06 -7.22 64.72
C TYR A 907 -28.73 -6.71 63.41
N MET A 908 -29.76 -7.41 62.94
CA MET A 908 -30.65 -7.04 61.83
C MET A 908 -31.71 -6.01 62.30
N GLU A 909 -32.16 -5.10 61.43
CA GLU A 909 -33.51 -5.11 60.80
C GLU A 909 -33.72 -3.90 59.85
N ASP A 910 -34.54 -4.12 58.80
CA ASP A 910 -35.02 -3.15 57.80
C ASP A 910 -36.18 -2.29 58.36
N PRO A 911 -36.70 -1.22 57.68
CA PRO A 911 -36.49 -0.81 56.28
C PRO A 911 -36.13 0.68 56.00
#